data_AF-A0A956RBS1-F1
#
_entry.id   AF-A0A956RBS1-F1
#
_cell.length_a   1.000
_cell.length_b   1.000
_cell.length_c   1.000
_cell.angle_alpha   90.00
_cell.angle_beta   90.00
_cell.angle_gamma   90.00
#
_symmetry.space_group_name_H-M   'P 1'
#
loop_
_entity.id
_entity.type
_entity.pdbx_description
1 polymer ?
#
loop_
_entity_poly.entity_id
_entity_poly.type
_entity_poly.pdbx_seq_one_letter_code
_entity_poly.pdbx_strand_id
1 'polypeptide(L)'
;AIDAALEVLAMLGVTLATAPPADLPTDEELVALPEMTDPNRLAAMRILTAAMPAAYIADPALLPSIAFTMVEQLIARGNSKFSAYACAFFGLIQCGVLGDIDTGYRFGKLSLRLLETHDATELESKVYALFYIFVVHWKEHVRDAIDGLLHGVRVGLETGDIEYAGYNAIHYCTFPLFYGADLEWLGGEMARYEELSRKLDQQYQLYYIRMWRQLLLGLRTEGCDGEHLAGSCFDERTMLANLGENQTSKFTLHQAKAMLLYAFGHHRRALESLREAAVFKDAVSGFVSPVEHNLYLSLALLSVYEQLPPSEQAQALQTVDHNQAQLAGWAAHAPQNNAHKHDLVEAERARATGDPLRALGLYERAIAGARTHGYLNEEALGYERMGELLLALGHQELGLHQLQAARRLYERWGARAKCDDLTRKHPRLRETAAPIPRRATPSGPTGASSQALDLISVVKASQAVASEIVLGRLLEKMMRIIIENAGATGGALLLVRDEDASLAAVGTTTEVSVFDGSSVDPGQYTPMSLVNLVMRTRQSVVINDASQDMAFAKDPYLARAQPKSILCIPLVHGESLVGVFYMEHRMAVGAFTPTRLEVLGLLSTQVAISIENSQLYEQLEEYSHTLEAKVEARTQELQEKNLRLGDSLQRIKAMQEQIIAQEKLASLGSVTAGV
;
A
#
# COMPACT_ATOMS: atom_id res chain seq x y z
N ALA A 1 27.64 23.08 22.97
CA ALA A 1 27.43 23.60 21.59
C ALA A 1 26.06 24.27 21.47
N ILE A 2 24.98 23.56 21.82
CA ILE A 2 23.62 24.12 21.87
C ILE A 2 23.55 25.35 22.80
N ASP A 3 24.04 25.25 24.04
CA ASP A 3 24.03 26.38 24.99
C ASP A 3 24.75 27.62 24.44
N ALA A 4 25.95 27.41 23.86
CA ALA A 4 26.70 28.49 23.22
C ALA A 4 25.96 29.10 22.03
N ALA A 5 25.24 28.30 21.23
CA ALA A 5 24.41 28.81 20.15
C ALA A 5 23.25 29.67 20.68
N LEU A 6 22.58 29.23 21.75
CA LEU A 6 21.48 29.97 22.38
C LEU A 6 21.95 31.28 23.02
N GLU A 7 23.09 31.28 23.71
CA GLU A 7 23.70 32.50 24.27
C GLU A 7 24.03 33.52 23.17
N VAL A 8 24.64 33.08 22.07
CA VAL A 8 24.97 33.97 20.94
C VAL A 8 23.70 34.48 20.25
N LEU A 9 22.66 33.66 20.09
CA LEU A 9 21.36 34.10 19.55
C LEU A 9 20.73 35.19 20.41
N ALA A 10 20.79 35.06 21.74
CA ALA A 10 20.31 36.09 22.65
C ALA A 10 21.10 37.40 22.49
N MET A 11 22.43 37.34 22.32
CA MET A 11 23.26 38.51 22.03
C MET A 11 22.91 39.19 20.70
N LEU A 12 22.43 38.43 19.71
CA LEU A 12 21.95 38.94 18.42
C LEU A 12 20.50 39.45 18.46
N GLY A 13 19.84 39.44 19.63
CA GLY A 13 18.45 39.87 19.77
C GLY A 13 17.46 38.93 19.08
N VAL A 14 17.77 37.62 19.08
CA VAL A 14 16.89 36.55 18.59
C VAL A 14 16.57 35.63 19.76
N THR A 15 15.28 35.56 20.11
CA THR A 15 14.74 34.61 21.08
C THR A 15 14.04 33.49 20.34
N LEU A 16 14.13 32.26 20.84
CA LEU A 16 13.42 31.14 20.22
C LEU A 16 11.91 31.30 20.36
N ALA A 17 11.20 31.12 19.26
CA ALA A 17 9.74 31.06 19.22
C ALA A 17 9.24 29.81 19.97
N THR A 18 8.11 29.94 20.66
CA THR A 18 7.49 28.86 21.44
C THR A 18 6.26 28.26 20.78
N ALA A 19 5.81 28.86 19.67
CA ALA A 19 4.62 28.45 18.93
C ALA A 19 4.89 28.59 17.42
N PRO A 20 4.18 27.83 16.57
CA PRO A 20 4.29 27.99 15.12
C PRO A 20 3.77 29.38 14.69
N PRO A 21 4.26 29.92 13.54
CA PRO A 21 3.77 31.19 13.01
C PRO A 21 2.25 31.14 12.77
N ALA A 22 1.53 32.15 13.26
CA ALA A 22 0.05 32.15 13.27
C ALA A 22 -0.58 32.22 11.86
N ASP A 23 0.04 33.00 10.95
CA ASP A 23 -0.40 33.15 9.56
C ASP A 23 0.80 32.84 8.64
N LEU A 24 0.72 31.72 7.92
CA LEU A 24 1.74 31.32 6.95
C LEU A 24 1.39 31.94 5.58
N PRO A 25 2.27 32.79 5.01
CA PRO A 25 2.02 33.38 3.69
C PRO A 25 1.98 32.31 2.59
N THR A 26 1.46 32.70 1.42
CA THR A 26 1.49 31.88 0.20
C THR A 26 2.92 31.67 -0.30
N ASP A 27 3.13 30.63 -1.09
CA ASP A 27 4.44 30.32 -1.67
C ASP A 27 4.97 31.50 -2.50
N GLU A 28 4.10 32.16 -3.27
CA GLU A 28 4.44 33.32 -4.09
C GLU A 28 4.85 34.52 -3.24
N GLU A 29 4.16 34.77 -2.13
CA GLU A 29 4.53 35.82 -1.18
C GLU A 29 5.89 35.54 -0.55
N LEU A 30 6.15 34.29 -0.13
CA LEU A 30 7.41 33.89 0.48
C LEU A 30 8.59 33.99 -0.50
N VAL A 31 8.41 33.61 -1.76
CA VAL A 31 9.46 33.77 -2.79
C VAL A 31 9.71 35.25 -3.12
N ALA A 32 8.65 36.08 -3.12
CA ALA A 32 8.74 37.51 -3.44
C ALA A 32 9.29 38.39 -2.29
N LEU A 33 9.53 37.82 -1.10
CA LEU A 33 10.10 38.57 0.02
C LEU A 33 11.47 39.19 -0.34
N PRO A 34 11.74 40.43 0.08
CA PRO A 34 13.01 41.10 -0.20
C PRO A 34 14.18 40.36 0.45
N GLU A 35 15.40 40.56 -0.06
CA GLU A 35 16.60 39.97 0.53
C GLU A 35 16.88 40.53 1.94
N MET A 36 17.22 39.64 2.86
CA MET A 36 17.57 39.92 4.24
C MET A 36 18.97 40.54 4.29
N THR A 37 19.04 41.84 4.56
CA THR A 37 20.31 42.59 4.56
C THR A 37 20.93 42.78 5.94
N ASP A 38 20.20 42.50 7.04
CA ASP A 38 20.71 42.69 8.40
C ASP A 38 21.75 41.61 8.75
N PRO A 39 23.03 41.98 8.97
CA PRO A 39 24.10 41.02 9.26
C PRO A 39 23.86 40.20 10.53
N ASN A 40 23.19 40.76 11.54
CA ASN A 40 22.89 40.06 12.79
C ASN A 40 21.83 38.96 12.56
N ARG A 41 20.86 39.23 11.68
CA ARG A 41 19.82 38.24 11.33
C ARG A 41 20.36 37.12 10.46
N LEU A 42 21.22 37.45 9.49
CA LEU A 42 21.94 36.45 8.70
C LEU A 42 22.84 35.57 9.59
N ALA A 43 23.54 36.16 10.56
CA ALA A 43 24.33 35.42 11.54
C ALA A 43 23.46 34.48 12.39
N ALA A 44 22.29 34.95 12.85
CA ALA A 44 21.35 34.14 13.60
C ALA A 44 20.83 32.94 12.79
N MET A 45 20.41 33.16 11.53
CA MET A 45 19.98 32.07 10.63
C MET A 45 21.08 31.03 10.43
N ARG A 46 22.32 31.46 10.28
CA ARG A 46 23.48 30.56 10.17
C ARG A 46 23.70 29.74 11.45
N ILE A 47 23.57 30.37 12.62
CA ILE A 47 23.72 29.68 13.92
C ILE A 47 22.61 28.65 14.11
N LEU A 48 21.35 29.00 13.83
CA LEU A 48 20.21 28.09 13.91
C LEU A 48 20.41 26.87 12.98
N THR A 49 20.85 27.12 11.74
CA THR A 49 21.19 26.05 10.77
C THR A 49 22.29 25.12 11.29
N ALA A 50 23.33 25.67 11.93
CA ALA A 50 24.44 24.89 12.47
C ALA A 50 24.09 24.15 13.78
N ALA A 51 23.14 24.67 14.55
CA ALA A 51 22.70 24.08 15.81
C ALA A 51 21.79 22.86 15.60
N MET A 52 21.10 22.77 14.46
CA MET A 52 20.06 21.75 14.21
C MET A 52 20.56 20.31 14.40
N PRO A 53 21.67 19.83 13.77
CA PRO A 53 22.07 18.43 13.91
C PRO A 53 22.41 18.06 15.37
N ALA A 54 23.03 18.97 16.11
CA ALA A 54 23.33 18.76 17.52
C ALA A 54 22.05 18.74 18.38
N ALA A 55 21.11 19.65 18.13
CA ALA A 55 19.80 19.67 18.79
C ALA A 55 19.01 18.39 18.50
N TYR A 56 19.06 17.89 17.27
CA TYR A 56 18.36 16.66 16.88
C TYR A 56 18.82 15.45 17.69
N ILE A 57 20.12 15.38 18.02
CA ILE A 57 20.69 14.26 18.77
C ILE A 57 20.55 14.45 20.28
N ALA A 58 20.82 15.66 20.79
CA ALA A 58 20.98 15.89 22.23
C ALA A 58 19.73 16.42 22.93
N ASP A 59 18.90 17.20 22.24
CA ASP A 59 17.67 17.78 22.80
C ASP A 59 16.59 18.01 21.71
N PRO A 60 15.91 16.94 21.26
CA PRO A 60 14.90 17.01 20.21
C PRO A 60 13.74 17.98 20.50
N ALA A 61 13.48 18.28 21.78
CA ALA A 61 12.40 19.17 22.19
C ALA A 61 12.65 20.63 21.75
N LEU A 62 13.90 21.01 21.44
CA LEU A 62 14.24 22.33 20.91
C LEU A 62 13.97 22.48 19.42
N LEU A 63 13.83 21.39 18.67
CA LEU A 63 13.73 21.44 17.21
C LEU A 63 12.55 22.28 16.69
N PRO A 64 11.31 22.16 17.23
CA PRO A 64 10.20 22.99 16.78
C PRO A 64 10.49 24.47 16.99
N SER A 65 11.02 24.84 18.16
CA SER A 65 11.34 26.23 18.50
C SER A 65 12.39 26.82 17.54
N ILE A 66 13.42 26.05 17.17
CA ILE A 66 14.41 26.46 16.17
C ILE A 66 13.73 26.67 14.81
N ALA A 67 12.92 25.72 14.33
CA ALA A 67 12.25 25.80 13.04
C ALA A 67 11.30 27.00 12.95
N PHE A 68 10.48 27.21 13.98
CA PHE A 68 9.55 28.34 14.07
C PHE A 68 10.29 29.67 14.03
N THR A 69 11.38 29.78 14.79
CA THR A 69 12.22 30.98 14.79
C THR A 69 12.79 31.27 13.40
N MET A 70 13.27 30.25 12.68
CA MET A 70 13.81 30.43 11.34
C MET A 70 12.74 30.92 10.35
N VAL A 71 11.53 30.37 10.41
CA VAL A 71 10.41 30.81 9.55
C VAL A 71 9.90 32.19 9.94
N GLU A 72 9.86 32.54 11.23
CA GLU A 72 9.53 33.90 11.68
C GLU A 72 10.56 34.92 11.18
N GLN A 73 11.86 34.60 11.23
CA GLN A 73 12.88 35.48 10.68
C GLN A 73 12.73 35.64 9.16
N LEU A 74 12.43 34.56 8.43
CA LEU A 74 12.11 34.61 7.01
C LEU A 74 10.94 35.57 6.75
N ILE A 75 9.80 35.36 7.39
CA ILE A 75 8.58 36.16 7.16
C ILE A 75 8.80 37.63 7.56
N ALA A 76 9.43 37.89 8.70
CA ALA A 76 9.55 39.23 9.25
C ALA A 76 10.72 40.05 8.67
N ARG A 77 11.78 39.39 8.19
CA ARG A 77 13.04 40.05 7.79
C ARG A 77 13.45 39.79 6.35
N GLY A 78 12.72 38.96 5.63
CA GLY A 78 12.94 38.68 4.21
C GLY A 78 13.75 37.42 3.94
N ASN A 79 14.05 37.18 2.67
CA ASN A 79 14.70 35.98 2.17
C ASN A 79 16.23 36.00 2.33
N SER A 80 16.82 34.83 2.48
CA SER A 80 18.27 34.65 2.48
C SER A 80 18.61 33.28 1.88
N LYS A 81 19.89 33.01 1.65
CA LYS A 81 20.34 31.65 1.30
C LYS A 81 19.89 30.58 2.32
N PHE A 82 19.69 30.93 3.59
CA PHE A 82 19.21 30.02 4.63
C PHE A 82 17.69 29.79 4.61
N SER A 83 16.92 30.55 3.81
CA SER A 83 15.46 30.40 3.73
C SER A 83 15.04 29.03 3.23
N ALA A 84 15.75 28.49 2.22
CA ALA A 84 15.48 27.16 1.71
C ALA A 84 15.61 26.11 2.83
N TYR A 85 16.69 26.17 3.60
CA TYR A 85 16.87 25.29 4.76
C TYR A 85 15.79 25.49 5.82
N ALA A 86 15.43 26.74 6.13
CA ALA A 86 14.35 27.04 7.09
C ALA A 86 13.02 26.41 6.68
N CYS A 87 12.65 26.53 5.40
CA CYS A 87 11.44 25.92 4.87
C CYS A 87 11.49 24.39 4.91
N ALA A 88 12.61 23.77 4.51
CA ALA A 88 12.75 22.31 4.54
C ALA A 88 12.66 21.77 5.97
N PHE A 89 13.32 22.46 6.92
CA PHE A 89 13.32 22.08 8.32
C PHE A 89 11.95 22.29 8.98
N PHE A 90 11.25 23.38 8.66
CA PHE A 90 9.86 23.56 9.06
C PHE A 90 8.95 22.47 8.47
N GLY A 91 9.20 22.07 7.22
CA GLY A 91 8.53 20.93 6.58
C GLY A 91 8.66 19.63 7.39
N LEU A 92 9.87 19.31 7.83
CA LEU A 92 10.15 18.19 8.72
C LEU A 92 9.34 18.28 10.02
N ILE A 93 9.35 19.44 10.70
CA ILE A 93 8.61 19.60 11.97
C ILE A 93 7.11 19.44 11.79
N GLN A 94 6.56 20.00 10.71
CA GLN A 94 5.14 19.89 10.39
C GLN A 94 4.74 18.43 10.15
N CYS A 95 5.48 17.69 9.33
CA CYS A 95 5.20 16.28 9.07
C CYS A 95 5.47 15.37 10.28
N GLY A 96 6.68 15.46 10.85
CA GLY A 96 7.20 14.49 11.81
C GLY A 96 6.82 14.73 13.26
N VAL A 97 6.52 15.97 13.65
CA VAL A 97 6.24 16.33 15.05
C VAL A 97 4.80 16.80 15.23
N LEU A 98 4.31 17.70 14.37
CA LEU A 98 2.97 18.28 14.50
C LEU A 98 1.87 17.48 13.78
N GLY A 99 2.24 16.61 12.84
CA GLY A 99 1.31 15.78 12.07
C GLY A 99 0.56 16.53 10.96
N ASP A 100 0.93 17.79 10.66
CA ASP A 100 0.40 18.54 9.53
C ASP A 100 1.19 18.23 8.25
N ILE A 101 0.85 17.10 7.63
CA ILE A 101 1.52 16.58 6.44
C ILE A 101 1.39 17.55 5.26
N ASP A 102 0.23 18.19 5.08
CA ASP A 102 -0.03 19.03 3.91
C ASP A 102 0.79 20.33 3.98
N THR A 103 0.84 20.98 5.14
CA THR A 103 1.73 22.14 5.33
C THR A 103 3.19 21.73 5.23
N GLY A 104 3.56 20.58 5.81
CA GLY A 104 4.94 20.11 5.76
C GLY A 104 5.44 19.84 4.35
N TYR A 105 4.62 19.18 3.53
CA TYR A 105 4.91 18.92 2.12
C TYR A 105 4.99 20.21 1.29
N ARG A 106 4.08 21.16 1.52
CA ARG A 106 4.12 22.49 0.87
C ARG A 106 5.45 23.19 1.12
N PHE A 107 5.86 23.30 2.39
CA PHE A 107 7.12 23.95 2.76
C PHE A 107 8.35 23.17 2.27
N GLY A 108 8.27 21.84 2.21
CA GLY A 108 9.27 21.01 1.55
C GLY A 108 9.45 21.36 0.07
N LYS A 109 8.38 21.46 -0.71
CA LYS A 109 8.46 21.86 -2.13
C LYS A 109 8.95 23.30 -2.30
N LEU A 110 8.50 24.22 -1.44
CA LEU A 110 8.97 25.60 -1.42
C LEU A 110 10.49 25.68 -1.17
N SER A 111 11.04 24.82 -0.31
CA SER A 111 12.48 24.80 -0.05
C SER A 111 13.32 24.53 -1.30
N LEU A 112 12.87 23.62 -2.18
CA LEU A 112 13.54 23.33 -3.45
C LEU A 112 13.45 24.52 -4.41
N ARG A 113 12.30 25.20 -4.49
CA ARG A 113 12.15 26.43 -5.30
C ARG A 113 13.07 27.56 -4.83
N LEU A 114 13.22 27.71 -3.51
CA LEU A 114 14.07 28.75 -2.92
C LEU A 114 15.57 28.46 -3.13
N LEU A 115 15.98 27.18 -3.17
CA LEU A 115 17.36 26.82 -3.55
C LEU A 115 17.72 27.35 -4.94
N GLU A 116 16.85 27.11 -5.92
CA GLU A 116 17.06 27.52 -7.31
C GLU A 116 17.16 29.05 -7.46
N THR A 117 16.45 29.79 -6.61
CA THR A 117 16.36 31.26 -6.69
C THR A 117 17.58 31.96 -6.10
N HIS A 118 18.26 31.36 -5.12
CA HIS A 118 19.33 32.00 -4.33
C HIS A 118 20.75 31.48 -4.60
N ASP A 119 20.95 30.62 -5.60
CA ASP A 119 22.25 30.00 -5.94
C ASP A 119 22.99 29.44 -4.70
N ALA A 120 22.22 28.81 -3.81
CA ALA A 120 22.68 28.36 -2.49
C ALA A 120 23.20 26.91 -2.51
N THR A 121 24.09 26.58 -3.45
CA THR A 121 24.61 25.22 -3.68
C THR A 121 25.19 24.58 -2.41
N GLU A 122 25.81 25.38 -1.54
CA GLU A 122 26.38 24.95 -0.25
C GLU A 122 25.35 24.44 0.77
N LEU A 123 24.05 24.71 0.58
CA LEU A 123 22.95 24.22 1.42
C LEU A 123 22.11 23.14 0.73
N GLU A 124 22.38 22.87 -0.55
CA GLU A 124 21.56 22.00 -1.38
C GLU A 124 21.50 20.57 -0.81
N SER A 125 22.64 19.97 -0.48
CA SER A 125 22.69 18.64 0.16
C SER A 125 21.83 18.55 1.43
N LYS A 126 21.82 19.63 2.23
CA LYS A 126 21.05 19.70 3.48
C LYS A 126 19.55 19.76 3.24
N VAL A 127 19.13 20.63 2.33
CA VAL A 127 17.73 20.80 1.96
C VAL A 127 17.20 19.52 1.32
N TYR A 128 17.98 18.89 0.44
CA TYR A 128 17.63 17.61 -0.16
C TYR A 128 17.47 16.51 0.90
N ALA A 129 18.39 16.41 1.86
CA ALA A 129 18.24 15.47 2.97
C ALA A 129 16.95 15.72 3.75
N LEU A 130 16.68 16.97 4.16
CA LEU A 130 15.48 17.31 4.92
C LEU A 130 14.19 16.99 4.15
N PHE A 131 14.12 17.32 2.87
CA PHE A 131 12.93 17.08 2.07
C PHE A 131 12.74 15.58 1.73
N TYR A 132 13.75 14.94 1.15
CA TYR A 132 13.61 13.57 0.63
C TYR A 132 13.61 12.51 1.74
N ILE A 133 14.24 12.76 2.89
CA ILE A 133 14.22 11.81 4.00
C ILE A 133 12.94 11.96 4.83
N PHE A 134 12.49 13.19 5.11
CA PHE A 134 11.47 13.44 6.15
C PHE A 134 10.10 13.86 5.62
N VAL A 135 9.99 14.30 4.37
CA VAL A 135 8.77 14.98 3.88
C VAL A 135 8.13 14.26 2.70
N VAL A 136 8.89 13.99 1.64
CA VAL A 136 8.33 13.58 0.34
C VAL A 136 7.47 12.30 0.41
N HIS A 137 7.88 11.32 1.22
CA HIS A 137 7.25 10.00 1.32
C HIS A 137 5.87 10.02 1.98
N TRP A 138 5.48 11.13 2.62
CA TRP A 138 4.13 11.30 3.16
C TRP A 138 3.08 11.60 2.08
N LYS A 139 3.51 11.99 0.87
CA LYS A 139 2.60 12.35 -0.25
C LYS A 139 2.95 11.65 -1.56
N GLU A 140 4.21 11.33 -1.79
CA GLU A 140 4.72 10.70 -3.02
C GLU A 140 5.22 9.28 -2.74
N HIS A 141 5.38 8.48 -3.80
CA HIS A 141 5.87 7.12 -3.63
C HIS A 141 7.33 7.16 -3.11
N VAL A 142 7.68 6.30 -2.15
CA VAL A 142 9.04 6.32 -1.54
C VAL A 142 10.17 6.14 -2.57
N ARG A 143 9.89 5.44 -3.67
CA ARG A 143 10.81 5.27 -4.82
C ARG A 143 11.16 6.60 -5.51
N ASP A 144 10.25 7.57 -5.49
CA ASP A 144 10.44 8.85 -6.19
C ASP A 144 11.47 9.74 -5.46
N ALA A 145 11.82 9.39 -4.21
CA ALA A 145 12.85 10.07 -3.45
C ALA A 145 14.29 9.68 -3.84
N ILE A 146 14.49 8.57 -4.57
CA ILE A 146 15.80 7.96 -4.79
C ILE A 146 16.74 8.88 -5.59
N ASP A 147 16.24 9.50 -6.65
CA ASP A 147 17.04 10.40 -7.48
C ASP A 147 17.44 11.67 -6.72
N GLY A 148 16.52 12.19 -5.90
CA GLY A 148 16.78 13.31 -5.00
C GLY A 148 17.86 12.98 -3.97
N LEU A 149 17.75 11.84 -3.29
CA LEU A 149 18.76 11.39 -2.33
C LEU A 149 20.13 11.22 -2.99
N LEU A 150 20.19 10.58 -4.17
CA LEU A 150 21.44 10.40 -4.89
C LEU A 150 22.06 11.74 -5.34
N HIS A 151 21.23 12.70 -5.74
CA HIS A 151 21.67 14.06 -6.02
C HIS A 151 22.26 14.75 -4.78
N GLY A 152 21.58 14.65 -3.64
CA GLY A 152 22.07 15.18 -2.36
C GLY A 152 23.44 14.58 -1.97
N VAL A 153 23.67 13.28 -2.21
CA VAL A 153 25.00 12.66 -2.05
C VAL A 153 26.05 13.35 -2.91
N ARG A 154 25.78 13.50 -4.23
CA ARG A 154 26.76 14.07 -5.17
C ARG A 154 27.13 15.50 -4.79
N VAL A 155 26.12 16.36 -4.63
CA VAL A 155 26.35 17.78 -4.30
C VAL A 155 27.02 17.92 -2.94
N GLY A 156 26.65 17.09 -1.94
CA GLY A 156 27.32 17.11 -0.64
C GLY A 156 28.81 16.75 -0.72
N LEU A 157 29.18 15.77 -1.55
CA LEU A 157 30.59 15.44 -1.78
C LEU A 157 31.35 16.53 -2.56
N GLU A 158 30.70 17.15 -3.55
CA GLU A 158 31.29 18.23 -4.37
C GLU A 158 31.50 19.52 -3.55
N THR A 159 30.57 19.83 -2.64
CA THR A 159 30.61 21.04 -1.79
C THR A 159 31.36 20.83 -0.46
N GLY A 160 31.71 19.58 -0.13
CA GLY A 160 32.40 19.23 1.12
C GLY A 160 31.48 19.06 2.34
N ASP A 161 30.16 19.08 2.16
CA ASP A 161 29.19 18.73 3.20
C ASP A 161 29.07 17.20 3.34
N ILE A 162 30.13 16.62 3.91
CA ILE A 162 30.27 15.18 4.10
C ILE A 162 29.16 14.63 4.99
N GLU A 163 28.75 15.36 6.02
CA GLU A 163 27.72 14.93 6.98
C GLU A 163 26.39 14.66 6.27
N TYR A 164 25.87 15.64 5.53
CA TYR A 164 24.61 15.49 4.82
C TYR A 164 24.73 14.60 3.57
N ALA A 165 25.89 14.53 2.92
CA ALA A 165 26.14 13.49 1.91
C ALA A 165 25.96 12.09 2.52
N GLY A 166 26.45 11.88 3.75
CA GLY A 166 26.28 10.64 4.50
C GLY A 166 24.81 10.34 4.84
N TYR A 167 24.04 11.33 5.29
CA TYR A 167 22.60 11.15 5.57
C TYR A 167 21.78 10.80 4.32
N ASN A 168 22.06 11.46 3.19
CA ASN A 168 21.44 11.12 1.92
C ASN A 168 21.81 9.69 1.48
N ALA A 169 23.10 9.31 1.62
CA ALA A 169 23.60 8.01 1.22
C ALA A 169 22.94 6.84 1.97
N ILE A 170 22.83 6.94 3.31
CA ILE A 170 22.20 5.86 4.08
C ILE A 170 20.73 5.67 3.72
N HIS A 171 19.97 6.74 3.45
CA HIS A 171 18.56 6.64 3.08
C HIS A 171 18.36 6.22 1.62
N TYR A 172 19.26 6.62 0.72
CA TYR A 172 19.33 6.06 -0.64
C TYR A 172 19.49 4.53 -0.61
N CYS A 173 20.22 4.00 0.38
CA CYS A 173 20.34 2.56 0.58
C CYS A 173 19.15 1.94 1.33
N THR A 174 18.57 2.62 2.31
CA THR A 174 17.49 2.03 3.14
C THR A 174 16.13 2.03 2.45
N PHE A 175 15.77 3.06 1.68
CA PHE A 175 14.46 3.15 1.03
C PHE A 175 14.19 1.99 0.05
N PRO A 176 15.13 1.58 -0.82
CA PRO A 176 14.96 0.42 -1.69
C PRO A 176 14.72 -0.89 -0.94
N LEU A 177 15.22 -1.02 0.29
CA LEU A 177 14.94 -2.19 1.11
C LEU A 177 13.46 -2.25 1.49
N PHE A 178 12.85 -1.11 1.84
CA PHE A 178 11.46 -1.04 2.30
C PHE A 178 10.44 -1.23 1.17
N TYR A 179 10.69 -0.71 -0.04
CA TYR A 179 9.81 -0.97 -1.19
C TYR A 179 10.13 -2.26 -1.96
N GLY A 180 11.06 -3.09 -1.47
CA GLY A 180 11.32 -4.41 -2.03
C GLY A 180 12.11 -4.40 -3.35
N ALA A 181 13.09 -3.50 -3.49
CA ALA A 181 14.05 -3.55 -4.59
C ALA A 181 14.89 -4.84 -4.58
N ASP A 182 15.47 -5.19 -5.72
CA ASP A 182 16.35 -6.36 -5.87
C ASP A 182 17.49 -6.34 -4.83
N LEU A 183 17.53 -7.36 -3.98
CA LEU A 183 18.48 -7.42 -2.87
C LEU A 183 19.92 -7.68 -3.32
N GLU A 184 20.14 -8.18 -4.54
CA GLU A 184 21.49 -8.36 -5.08
C GLU A 184 22.14 -7.04 -5.45
N TRP A 185 21.46 -6.26 -6.28
CA TRP A 185 21.84 -4.91 -6.62
C TRP A 185 21.97 -4.05 -5.35
N LEU A 186 20.97 -4.09 -4.47
CA LEU A 186 20.97 -3.29 -3.26
C LEU A 186 22.12 -3.66 -2.32
N GLY A 187 22.44 -4.95 -2.20
CA GLY A 187 23.59 -5.42 -1.42
C GLY A 187 24.91 -4.86 -1.93
N GLY A 188 25.06 -4.70 -3.25
CA GLY A 188 26.20 -4.05 -3.89
C GLY A 188 26.27 -2.55 -3.57
N GLU A 189 25.14 -1.84 -3.67
CA GLU A 189 25.07 -0.42 -3.34
C GLU A 189 25.36 -0.15 -1.85
N MET A 190 24.79 -0.95 -0.95
CA MET A 190 25.07 -0.84 0.49
C MET A 190 26.55 -1.07 0.79
N ALA A 191 27.20 -2.03 0.14
CA ALA A 191 28.64 -2.27 0.31
C ALA A 191 29.48 -1.08 -0.18
N ARG A 192 29.08 -0.45 -1.29
CA ARG A 192 29.74 0.75 -1.86
C ARG A 192 29.68 1.92 -0.88
N TYR A 193 28.51 2.19 -0.30
CA TYR A 193 28.33 3.30 0.64
C TYR A 193 28.89 3.00 2.04
N GLU A 194 28.89 1.74 2.48
CA GLU A 194 29.60 1.35 3.71
C GLU A 194 31.10 1.68 3.60
N GLU A 195 31.72 1.33 2.47
CA GLU A 195 33.13 1.63 2.20
C GLU A 195 33.40 3.14 2.11
N LEU A 196 32.46 3.90 1.52
CA LEU A 196 32.55 5.37 1.50
C LEU A 196 32.49 5.95 2.92
N SER A 197 31.49 5.58 3.72
CA SER A 197 31.36 6.05 5.11
C SER A 197 32.57 5.68 5.95
N ARG A 198 33.17 4.50 5.74
CA ARG A 198 34.42 4.10 6.38
C ARG A 198 35.59 4.99 5.99
N LYS A 199 35.74 5.33 4.71
CA LYS A 199 36.82 6.22 4.22
C LYS A 199 36.68 7.66 4.74
N LEU A 200 35.45 8.12 4.93
CA LEU A 200 35.12 9.46 5.42
C LEU A 200 35.04 9.54 6.96
N ASP A 201 35.37 8.44 7.67
CA ASP A 201 35.30 8.31 9.13
C ASP A 201 33.92 8.67 9.73
N GLN A 202 32.86 8.33 9.00
CA GLN A 202 31.47 8.57 9.38
C GLN A 202 30.91 7.39 10.18
N GLN A 203 31.31 7.29 11.46
CA GLN A 203 30.97 6.15 12.31
C GLN A 203 29.44 5.92 12.44
N TYR A 204 28.65 6.98 12.62
CA TYR A 204 27.19 6.85 12.72
C TYR A 204 26.59 6.21 11.46
N GLN A 205 26.89 6.76 10.29
CA GLN A 205 26.42 6.28 8.99
C GLN A 205 26.91 4.85 8.72
N LEU A 206 28.16 4.54 9.11
CA LEU A 206 28.76 3.22 8.96
C LEU A 206 28.00 2.14 9.74
N TYR A 207 27.69 2.37 11.02
CA TYR A 207 26.91 1.37 11.79
C TYR A 207 25.46 1.31 11.34
N TYR A 208 24.87 2.45 10.96
CA TYR A 208 23.50 2.51 10.45
C TYR A 208 23.32 1.62 9.19
N ILE A 209 24.19 1.78 8.19
CA ILE A 209 24.11 0.98 6.95
C ILE A 209 24.43 -0.50 7.20
N ARG A 210 25.35 -0.81 8.12
CA ARG A 210 25.71 -2.19 8.47
C ARG A 210 24.55 -2.98 9.06
N MET A 211 23.72 -2.37 9.90
CA MET A 211 22.54 -3.04 10.46
C MET A 211 21.52 -3.41 9.37
N TRP A 212 21.19 -2.48 8.47
CA TRP A 212 20.30 -2.77 7.34
C TRP A 212 20.88 -3.76 6.34
N ARG A 213 22.18 -3.66 6.06
CA ARG A 213 22.90 -4.61 5.20
C ARG A 213 22.94 -6.01 5.82
N GLN A 214 23.03 -6.12 7.15
CA GLN A 214 22.98 -7.40 7.84
C GLN A 214 21.59 -8.04 7.77
N LEU A 215 20.50 -7.26 7.89
CA LEU A 215 19.14 -7.74 7.62
C LEU A 215 19.03 -8.28 6.18
N LEU A 216 19.53 -7.53 5.20
CA LEU A 216 19.56 -7.94 3.79
C LEU A 216 20.30 -9.26 3.61
N LEU A 217 21.51 -9.40 4.18
CA LEU A 217 22.28 -10.65 4.08
C LEU A 217 21.61 -11.82 4.78
N GLY A 218 20.92 -11.58 5.90
CA GLY A 218 20.08 -12.59 6.57
C GLY A 218 18.96 -13.11 5.67
N LEU A 219 18.28 -12.21 4.93
CA LEU A 219 17.24 -12.60 3.96
C LEU A 219 17.80 -13.32 2.73
N ARG A 220 19.01 -12.94 2.27
CA ARG A 220 19.63 -13.49 1.07
C ARG A 220 20.37 -14.80 1.30
N THR A 221 21.36 -14.84 2.20
CA THR A 221 22.36 -15.92 2.24
C THR A 221 22.64 -16.48 3.63
N GLU A 222 22.56 -15.67 4.67
CA GLU A 222 23.03 -16.05 6.01
C GLU A 222 21.91 -16.66 6.87
N GLY A 223 20.65 -16.33 6.58
CA GLY A 223 19.50 -16.80 7.35
C GLY A 223 19.30 -16.00 8.64
N CYS A 224 18.62 -16.63 9.60
CA CYS A 224 18.34 -16.07 10.92
C CYS A 224 18.71 -17.11 11.98
N ASP A 225 19.45 -16.69 13.01
CA ASP A 225 19.78 -17.55 14.16
C ASP A 225 18.62 -17.66 15.17
N GLY A 226 17.56 -16.88 14.98
CA GLY A 226 16.37 -16.85 15.81
C GLY A 226 16.45 -15.94 17.03
N GLU A 227 17.57 -15.24 17.26
CA GLU A 227 17.79 -14.45 18.47
C GLU A 227 18.45 -13.08 18.24
N HIS A 228 19.37 -12.94 17.29
CA HIS A 228 20.19 -11.74 17.14
C HIS A 228 20.22 -11.25 15.69
N LEU A 229 20.50 -9.95 15.53
CA LEU A 229 20.97 -9.44 14.23
C LEU A 229 22.49 -9.67 14.16
N ALA A 230 22.88 -10.85 13.67
CA ALA A 230 24.28 -11.26 13.64
C ALA A 230 24.69 -11.86 12.30
N GLY A 231 25.88 -11.47 11.84
CA GLY A 231 26.52 -12.03 10.65
C GLY A 231 27.74 -11.24 10.21
N SER A 232 28.06 -11.30 8.92
CA SER A 232 29.35 -10.83 8.40
C SER A 232 29.52 -9.30 8.43
N CYS A 233 28.43 -8.54 8.36
CA CYS A 233 28.47 -7.07 8.29
C CYS A 233 28.21 -6.41 9.65
N PHE A 234 27.38 -7.02 10.48
CA PHE A 234 27.05 -6.55 11.82
C PHE A 234 26.80 -7.74 12.75
N ASP A 235 27.40 -7.72 13.93
CA ASP A 235 27.14 -8.70 14.99
C ASP A 235 26.74 -7.98 16.28
N GLU A 236 25.43 -8.00 16.59
CA GLU A 236 24.84 -7.40 17.78
C GLU A 236 25.62 -7.73 19.06
N ARG A 237 26.12 -8.97 19.21
CA ARG A 237 26.78 -9.43 20.44
C ARG A 237 28.10 -8.73 20.71
N THR A 238 28.77 -8.24 19.66
CA THR A 238 30.09 -7.62 19.76
C THR A 238 30.08 -6.14 19.43
N MET A 239 29.10 -5.69 18.63
CA MET A 239 29.04 -4.34 18.09
C MET A 239 28.00 -3.44 18.76
N LEU A 240 27.15 -3.98 19.65
CA LEU A 240 26.16 -3.18 20.39
C LEU A 240 26.80 -2.02 21.17
N ALA A 241 27.96 -2.26 21.80
CA ALA A 241 28.68 -1.23 22.54
C ALA A 241 29.14 -0.05 21.65
N ASN A 242 29.33 -0.29 20.35
CA ASN A 242 29.79 0.73 19.41
C ASN A 242 28.67 1.72 19.02
N LEU A 243 27.40 1.39 19.32
CA LEU A 243 26.28 2.30 19.08
C LEU A 243 26.20 3.43 20.12
N GLY A 244 26.88 3.28 21.27
CA GLY A 244 26.91 4.27 22.34
C GLY A 244 25.50 4.67 22.82
N GLU A 245 25.26 5.97 22.96
CA GLU A 245 23.96 6.53 23.33
C GLU A 245 23.08 6.95 22.13
N ASN A 246 23.45 6.53 20.90
CA ASN A 246 22.70 6.93 19.72
C ASN A 246 21.34 6.20 19.65
N GLN A 247 20.27 6.91 20.01
CA GLN A 247 18.91 6.37 20.05
C GLN A 247 18.40 5.93 18.67
N THR A 248 18.71 6.68 17.61
CA THR A 248 18.34 6.32 16.23
C THR A 248 18.97 4.99 15.80
N SER A 249 20.24 4.75 16.15
CA SER A 249 20.92 3.49 15.88
C SER A 249 20.36 2.34 16.72
N LYS A 250 20.04 2.57 18.01
CA LYS A 250 19.38 1.57 18.87
C LYS A 250 18.01 1.18 18.30
N PHE A 251 17.18 2.16 17.92
CA PHE A 251 15.91 1.91 17.21
C PHE A 251 16.13 1.03 15.98
N THR A 252 17.10 1.42 15.14
CA THR A 252 17.41 0.76 13.87
C THR A 252 17.83 -0.70 14.07
N LEU A 253 18.68 -0.97 15.07
CA LEU A 253 19.08 -2.33 15.45
C LEU A 253 17.86 -3.19 15.74
N HIS A 254 17.03 -2.74 16.68
CA HIS A 254 15.87 -3.50 17.14
C HIS A 254 14.81 -3.66 16.03
N GLN A 255 14.65 -2.67 15.16
CA GLN A 255 13.76 -2.75 14.00
C GLN A 255 14.28 -3.76 12.97
N ALA A 256 15.54 -3.68 12.57
CA ALA A 256 16.14 -4.58 11.59
C ALA A 256 16.14 -6.03 12.09
N LYS A 257 16.50 -6.24 13.37
CA LYS A 257 16.40 -7.51 14.07
C LYS A 257 14.97 -8.08 14.03
N ALA A 258 13.97 -7.26 14.37
CA ALA A 258 12.58 -7.69 14.39
C ALA A 258 12.06 -8.10 13.01
N MET A 259 12.40 -7.34 11.96
CA MET A 259 12.01 -7.67 10.58
C MET A 259 12.60 -9.02 10.16
N LEU A 260 13.86 -9.30 10.49
CA LEU A 260 14.50 -10.59 10.21
C LEU A 260 13.81 -11.73 10.99
N LEU A 261 13.63 -11.56 12.31
CA LEU A 261 12.99 -12.56 13.16
C LEU A 261 11.56 -12.87 12.69
N TYR A 262 10.79 -11.84 12.34
CA TYR A 262 9.44 -11.99 11.82
C TYR A 262 9.44 -12.77 10.50
N ALA A 263 10.31 -12.41 9.55
CA ALA A 263 10.43 -13.10 8.27
C ALA A 263 10.72 -14.60 8.42
N PHE A 264 11.46 -15.02 9.44
CA PHE A 264 11.76 -16.43 9.69
C PHE A 264 10.77 -17.13 10.65
N GLY A 265 9.71 -16.43 11.09
CA GLY A 265 8.63 -16.99 11.91
C GLY A 265 8.88 -16.95 13.41
N HIS A 266 9.91 -16.26 13.88
CA HIS A 266 10.22 -16.06 15.30
C HIS A 266 9.38 -14.92 15.91
N HIS A 267 8.05 -15.00 15.76
CA HIS A 267 7.12 -13.89 16.02
C HIS A 267 7.19 -13.32 17.45
N ARG A 268 7.38 -14.18 18.47
CA ARG A 268 7.49 -13.73 19.87
C ARG A 268 8.76 -12.90 20.11
N ARG A 269 9.90 -13.37 19.59
CA ARG A 269 11.18 -12.64 19.68
C ARG A 269 11.14 -11.35 18.85
N ALA A 270 10.49 -11.39 17.68
CA ALA A 270 10.25 -10.18 16.88
C ALA A 270 9.46 -9.14 17.68
N LEU A 271 8.37 -9.55 18.35
CA LEU A 271 7.55 -8.67 19.19
C LEU A 271 8.35 -8.05 20.34
N GLU A 272 9.19 -8.83 21.01
CA GLU A 272 10.08 -8.32 22.07
C GLU A 272 11.03 -7.24 21.52
N SER A 273 11.69 -7.52 20.40
CA SER A 273 12.58 -6.56 19.73
C SER A 273 11.83 -5.30 19.29
N LEU A 274 10.59 -5.40 18.81
CA LEU A 274 9.76 -4.23 18.47
C LEU A 274 9.41 -3.41 19.71
N ARG A 275 9.11 -4.04 20.85
CA ARG A 275 8.88 -3.30 22.10
C ARG A 275 10.13 -2.55 22.57
N GLU A 276 11.31 -3.13 22.37
CA GLU A 276 12.59 -2.45 22.64
C GLU A 276 12.82 -1.27 21.68
N ALA A 277 12.52 -1.44 20.38
CA ALA A 277 12.57 -0.34 19.40
C ALA A 277 11.63 0.81 19.79
N ALA A 278 10.42 0.52 20.29
CA ALA A 278 9.42 1.53 20.62
C ALA A 278 9.88 2.54 21.69
N VAL A 279 10.84 2.16 22.56
CA VAL A 279 11.46 3.07 23.55
C VAL A 279 12.20 4.23 22.88
N PHE A 280 12.68 4.03 21.66
CA PHE A 280 13.47 5.00 20.90
C PHE A 280 12.71 5.59 19.70
N LYS A 281 11.38 5.40 19.63
CA LYS A 281 10.55 5.81 18.48
C LYS A 281 10.67 7.31 18.16
N ASP A 282 10.79 8.14 19.19
CA ASP A 282 10.88 9.60 19.03
C ASP A 282 12.14 10.04 18.25
N ALA A 283 13.23 9.27 18.32
CA ALA A 283 14.49 9.53 17.64
C ALA A 283 14.47 9.30 16.12
N VAL A 284 13.38 8.72 15.61
CA VAL A 284 13.14 8.47 14.17
C VAL A 284 11.88 9.16 13.67
N SER A 285 11.41 10.18 14.40
CA SER A 285 10.23 10.97 14.02
C SER A 285 10.41 11.57 12.63
N GLY A 286 9.38 11.42 11.78
CA GLY A 286 9.41 11.88 10.39
C GLY A 286 10.14 10.97 9.41
N PHE A 287 10.80 9.88 9.83
CA PHE A 287 11.32 8.88 8.88
C PHE A 287 10.20 7.98 8.32
N VAL A 288 10.56 7.16 7.32
CA VAL A 288 9.74 6.01 6.88
C VAL A 288 9.68 4.90 7.93
N SER A 289 10.73 4.73 8.74
CA SER A 289 10.86 3.64 9.71
C SER A 289 9.72 3.52 10.75
N PRO A 290 9.12 4.61 11.27
CA PRO A 290 7.88 4.55 12.04
C PRO A 290 6.71 3.81 11.36
N VAL A 291 6.57 3.90 10.03
CA VAL A 291 5.55 3.18 9.26
C VAL A 291 5.83 1.68 9.29
N GLU A 292 7.08 1.30 8.99
CA GLU A 292 7.53 -0.10 9.05
C GLU A 292 7.39 -0.67 10.48
N HIS A 293 7.73 0.13 11.49
CA HIS A 293 7.57 -0.26 12.88
C HIS A 293 6.11 -0.54 13.24
N ASN A 294 5.19 0.34 12.82
CA ASN A 294 3.75 0.17 13.02
C ASN A 294 3.26 -1.13 12.36
N LEU A 295 3.63 -1.37 11.10
CA LEU A 295 3.29 -2.58 10.36
C LEU A 295 3.77 -3.83 11.11
N TYR A 296 5.08 -3.95 11.36
CA TYR A 296 5.66 -5.15 11.95
C TYR A 296 5.24 -5.36 13.42
N LEU A 297 5.03 -4.30 14.20
CA LEU A 297 4.46 -4.41 15.55
C LEU A 297 3.05 -5.00 15.52
N SER A 298 2.19 -4.51 14.63
CA SER A 298 0.83 -5.01 14.49
C SER A 298 0.82 -6.47 14.03
N LEU A 299 1.62 -6.79 13.01
CA LEU A 299 1.76 -8.16 12.52
C LEU A 299 2.30 -9.12 13.60
N ALA A 300 3.31 -8.71 14.36
CA ALA A 300 3.90 -9.54 15.42
C ALA A 300 2.91 -9.78 16.57
N LEU A 301 2.15 -8.75 16.98
CA LEU A 301 1.08 -8.89 17.98
C LEU A 301 0.01 -9.88 17.52
N LEU A 302 -0.48 -9.74 16.29
CA LEU A 302 -1.53 -10.59 15.71
C LEU A 302 -1.05 -12.03 15.49
N SER A 303 0.23 -12.22 15.17
CA SER A 303 0.84 -13.55 15.02
C SER A 303 0.94 -14.34 16.33
N VAL A 304 0.99 -13.68 17.50
CA VAL A 304 1.05 -14.36 18.81
C VAL A 304 -0.28 -14.28 19.58
N TYR A 305 -1.28 -13.59 19.04
CA TYR A 305 -2.55 -13.25 19.70
C TYR A 305 -3.25 -14.43 20.38
N GLU A 306 -3.41 -15.55 19.66
CA GLU A 306 -4.08 -16.75 20.17
C GLU A 306 -3.35 -17.39 21.37
N GLN A 307 -2.05 -17.11 21.53
CA GLN A 307 -1.21 -17.63 22.62
C GLN A 307 -1.20 -16.71 23.85
N LEU A 308 -1.75 -15.50 23.73
CA LEU A 308 -1.76 -14.51 24.81
C LEU A 308 -2.92 -14.77 25.80
N PRO A 309 -2.73 -14.44 27.09
CA PRO A 309 -3.84 -14.37 28.06
C PRO A 309 -4.93 -13.37 27.62
N PRO A 310 -6.21 -13.54 28.01
CA PRO A 310 -7.30 -12.65 27.59
C PRO A 310 -7.08 -11.16 27.88
N SER A 311 -6.42 -10.82 28.99
CA SER A 311 -6.07 -9.43 29.33
C SER A 311 -5.05 -8.83 28.36
N GLU A 312 -4.07 -9.63 27.93
CA GLU A 312 -3.05 -9.21 26.96
C GLU A 312 -3.60 -9.20 25.53
N GLN A 313 -4.58 -10.06 25.20
CA GLN A 313 -5.31 -10.02 23.94
C GLN A 313 -6.04 -8.69 23.75
N ALA A 314 -6.77 -8.22 24.76
CA ALA A 314 -7.45 -6.93 24.70
C ALA A 314 -6.46 -5.77 24.50
N GLN A 315 -5.33 -5.77 25.21
CA GLN A 315 -4.28 -4.76 25.05
C GLN A 315 -3.61 -4.83 23.67
N ALA A 316 -3.40 -6.03 23.13
CA ALA A 316 -2.85 -6.23 21.80
C ALA A 316 -3.77 -5.63 20.74
N LEU A 317 -5.08 -5.90 20.79
CA LEU A 317 -6.05 -5.32 19.87
C LEU A 317 -6.14 -3.80 20.01
N GLN A 318 -6.11 -3.25 21.23
CA GLN A 318 -6.08 -1.80 21.42
C GLN A 318 -4.84 -1.15 20.77
N THR A 319 -3.69 -1.82 20.86
CA THR A 319 -2.45 -1.36 20.21
C THR A 319 -2.57 -1.42 18.70
N VAL A 320 -3.14 -2.51 18.15
CA VAL A 320 -3.41 -2.66 16.72
C VAL A 320 -4.41 -1.61 16.22
N ASP A 321 -5.46 -1.29 16.99
CA ASP A 321 -6.44 -0.25 16.64
C ASP A 321 -5.80 1.13 16.55
N HIS A 322 -4.95 1.48 17.51
CA HIS A 322 -4.17 2.72 17.47
C HIS A 322 -3.27 2.76 16.23
N ASN A 323 -2.54 1.67 15.99
CA ASN A 323 -1.65 1.54 14.85
C ASN A 323 -2.38 1.65 13.50
N GLN A 324 -3.56 1.03 13.38
CA GLN A 324 -4.41 1.11 12.19
C GLN A 324 -4.95 2.51 11.95
N ALA A 325 -5.34 3.23 13.00
CA ALA A 325 -5.75 4.63 12.87
C ALA A 325 -4.60 5.50 12.31
N GLN A 326 -3.36 5.28 12.76
CA GLN A 326 -2.19 5.97 12.19
C GLN A 326 -1.94 5.59 10.73
N LEU A 327 -1.94 4.28 10.41
CA LEU A 327 -1.75 3.80 9.03
C LEU A 327 -2.85 4.31 8.09
N ALA A 328 -4.10 4.37 8.53
CA ALA A 328 -5.20 4.93 7.76
C ALA A 328 -4.99 6.43 7.49
N GLY A 329 -4.53 7.20 8.49
CA GLY A 329 -4.15 8.59 8.31
C GLY A 329 -3.06 8.75 7.26
N TRP A 330 -1.98 7.97 7.33
CA TRP A 330 -0.91 8.01 6.33
C TRP A 330 -1.33 7.52 4.95
N ALA A 331 -2.23 6.53 4.87
CA ALA A 331 -2.79 6.05 3.61
C ALA A 331 -3.72 7.07 2.94
N ALA A 332 -4.36 7.97 3.70
CA ALA A 332 -5.13 9.07 3.13
C ALA A 332 -4.24 10.09 2.39
N HIS A 333 -2.99 10.28 2.83
CA HIS A 333 -2.05 11.20 2.18
C HIS A 333 -1.19 10.53 1.09
N ALA A 334 -0.79 9.27 1.27
CA ALA A 334 -0.01 8.49 0.31
C ALA A 334 -0.51 7.03 0.24
N PRO A 335 -1.65 6.77 -0.43
CA PRO A 335 -2.23 5.42 -0.53
C PRO A 335 -1.27 4.43 -1.20
N GLN A 336 -0.46 4.91 -2.15
CA GLN A 336 0.54 4.12 -2.86
C GLN A 336 1.60 3.50 -1.92
N ASN A 337 1.91 4.15 -0.79
CA ASN A 337 2.89 3.65 0.17
C ASN A 337 2.25 2.79 1.27
N ASN A 338 1.02 3.13 1.67
CA ASN A 338 0.49 2.71 2.98
C ASN A 338 -0.83 1.93 2.91
N ALA A 339 -1.63 2.01 1.84
CA ALA A 339 -2.95 1.36 1.78
C ALA A 339 -2.85 -0.17 1.88
N HIS A 340 -1.90 -0.78 1.17
CA HIS A 340 -1.67 -2.21 1.20
C HIS A 340 -1.14 -2.70 2.57
N LYS A 341 -0.39 -1.87 3.29
CA LYS A 341 0.07 -2.15 4.67
C LYS A 341 -1.10 -2.18 5.64
N HIS A 342 -1.99 -1.20 5.54
CA HIS A 342 -3.24 -1.17 6.31
C HIS A 342 -4.07 -2.44 6.05
N ASP A 343 -4.26 -2.80 4.78
CA ASP A 343 -5.03 -3.98 4.39
C ASP A 343 -4.42 -5.29 4.88
N LEU A 344 -3.09 -5.42 4.85
CA LEU A 344 -2.40 -6.59 5.36
C LEU A 344 -2.60 -6.78 6.87
N VAL A 345 -2.57 -5.69 7.64
CA VAL A 345 -2.82 -5.74 9.09
C VAL A 345 -4.29 -6.08 9.37
N GLU A 346 -5.25 -5.50 8.64
CA GLU A 346 -6.66 -5.87 8.78
C GLU A 346 -6.91 -7.34 8.41
N ALA A 347 -6.20 -7.87 7.41
CA ALA A 347 -6.27 -9.30 7.05
C ALA A 347 -5.78 -10.19 8.21
N GLU A 348 -4.64 -9.86 8.81
CA GLU A 348 -4.12 -10.57 9.98
C GLU A 348 -5.01 -10.41 11.21
N ARG A 349 -5.66 -9.25 11.37
CA ARG A 349 -6.61 -9.00 12.45
C ARG A 349 -7.83 -9.89 12.31
N ALA A 350 -8.45 -9.89 11.12
CA ALA A 350 -9.57 -10.77 10.81
C ALA A 350 -9.19 -12.24 11.05
N ARG A 351 -8.00 -12.67 10.61
CA ARG A 351 -7.45 -14.01 10.87
C ARG A 351 -7.38 -14.30 12.38
N ALA A 352 -6.71 -13.45 13.15
CA ALA A 352 -6.49 -13.67 14.58
C ALA A 352 -7.77 -13.63 15.42
N THR A 353 -8.78 -12.88 14.98
CA THR A 353 -10.09 -12.77 15.65
C THR A 353 -11.13 -13.81 15.20
N GLY A 354 -10.77 -14.71 14.27
CA GLY A 354 -11.62 -15.83 13.86
C GLY A 354 -12.58 -15.55 12.70
N ASP A 355 -12.27 -14.59 11.83
CA ASP A 355 -13.00 -14.31 10.58
C ASP A 355 -12.12 -14.60 9.34
N PRO A 356 -11.93 -15.88 9.00
CA PRO A 356 -11.02 -16.28 7.92
C PRO A 356 -11.50 -15.87 6.53
N LEU A 357 -12.82 -15.80 6.28
CA LEU A 357 -13.34 -15.42 4.97
C LEU A 357 -13.06 -13.95 4.67
N ARG A 358 -13.30 -13.06 5.64
CA ARG A 358 -12.91 -11.65 5.51
C ARG A 358 -11.40 -11.50 5.38
N ALA A 359 -10.62 -12.29 6.11
CA ALA A 359 -9.16 -12.26 6.02
C ALA A 359 -8.66 -12.57 4.60
N LEU A 360 -9.24 -13.57 3.92
CA LEU A 360 -8.87 -13.91 2.54
C LEU A 360 -9.08 -12.74 1.57
N GLY A 361 -10.26 -12.09 1.60
CA GLY A 361 -10.53 -10.93 0.74
C GLY A 361 -9.61 -9.74 1.05
N LEU A 362 -9.25 -9.53 2.32
CA LEU A 362 -8.29 -8.50 2.72
C LEU A 362 -6.86 -8.82 2.27
N TYR A 363 -6.43 -10.08 2.31
CA TYR A 363 -5.14 -10.48 1.74
C TYR A 363 -5.08 -10.23 0.23
N GLU A 364 -6.14 -10.58 -0.50
CA GLU A 364 -6.20 -10.31 -1.95
C GLU A 364 -6.06 -8.81 -2.25
N ARG A 365 -6.75 -7.96 -1.47
CA ARG A 365 -6.64 -6.50 -1.58
C ARG A 365 -5.23 -6.00 -1.27
N ALA A 366 -4.63 -6.47 -0.18
CA ALA A 366 -3.26 -6.12 0.21
C ALA A 366 -2.23 -6.54 -0.86
N ILE A 367 -2.34 -7.76 -1.39
CA ILE A 367 -1.47 -8.30 -2.45
C ILE A 367 -1.63 -7.47 -3.73
N ALA A 368 -2.86 -7.17 -4.15
CA ALA A 368 -3.11 -6.37 -5.34
C ALA A 368 -2.56 -4.93 -5.19
N GLY A 369 -2.74 -4.31 -4.02
CA GLY A 369 -2.21 -2.99 -3.71
C GLY A 369 -0.67 -2.96 -3.71
N ALA A 370 -0.04 -3.95 -3.08
CA ALA A 370 1.43 -4.09 -3.05
C ALA A 370 1.99 -4.31 -4.47
N ARG A 371 1.36 -5.17 -5.27
CA ARG A 371 1.75 -5.39 -6.68
C ARG A 371 1.64 -4.13 -7.53
N THR A 372 0.52 -3.41 -7.41
CA THR A 372 0.24 -2.21 -8.22
C THR A 372 1.31 -1.14 -8.02
N HIS A 373 1.79 -0.97 -6.78
CA HIS A 373 2.79 0.03 -6.44
C HIS A 373 4.23 -0.54 -6.40
N GLY A 374 4.38 -1.85 -6.56
CA GLY A 374 5.67 -2.52 -6.71
C GLY A 374 6.42 -2.78 -5.40
N TYR A 375 5.69 -3.06 -4.31
CA TYR A 375 6.22 -3.54 -3.03
C TYR A 375 6.37 -5.07 -3.04
N LEU A 376 7.45 -5.56 -3.66
CA LEU A 376 7.64 -6.98 -3.93
C LEU A 376 7.74 -7.84 -2.65
N ASN A 377 8.41 -7.30 -1.63
CA ASN A 377 8.55 -7.90 -0.31
C ASN A 377 7.21 -8.09 0.41
N GLU A 378 6.31 -7.12 0.30
CA GLU A 378 5.01 -7.15 0.95
C GLU A 378 3.98 -7.95 0.14
N GLU A 379 4.08 -7.94 -1.19
CA GLU A 379 3.32 -8.87 -2.04
C GLU A 379 3.66 -10.32 -1.68
N ALA A 380 4.96 -10.64 -1.54
CA ALA A 380 5.42 -11.96 -1.13
C ALA A 380 4.91 -12.34 0.27
N LEU A 381 4.99 -11.40 1.22
CA LEU A 381 4.49 -11.59 2.57
C LEU A 381 2.98 -11.85 2.59
N GLY A 382 2.18 -11.07 1.84
CA GLY A 382 0.74 -11.27 1.72
C GLY A 382 0.39 -12.68 1.21
N TYR A 383 1.07 -13.15 0.16
CA TYR A 383 0.90 -14.53 -0.33
C TYR A 383 1.31 -15.59 0.69
N GLU A 384 2.41 -15.36 1.45
CA GLU A 384 2.84 -16.28 2.51
C GLU A 384 1.76 -16.39 3.59
N ARG A 385 1.27 -15.24 4.10
CA ARG A 385 0.25 -15.19 5.14
C ARG A 385 -1.08 -15.81 4.70
N MET A 386 -1.52 -15.51 3.48
CA MET A 386 -2.72 -16.12 2.90
C MET A 386 -2.57 -17.64 2.72
N GLY A 387 -1.40 -18.09 2.26
CA GLY A 387 -1.08 -19.50 2.11
C GLY A 387 -1.12 -20.26 3.43
N GLU A 388 -0.50 -19.72 4.47
CA GLU A 388 -0.52 -20.31 5.82
C GLU A 388 -1.95 -20.39 6.39
N LEU A 389 -2.79 -19.36 6.18
CA LEU A 389 -4.20 -19.40 6.57
C LEU A 389 -4.96 -20.52 5.84
N LEU A 390 -4.80 -20.64 4.52
CA LEU A 390 -5.47 -21.69 3.74
C LEU A 390 -5.04 -23.10 4.18
N LEU A 391 -3.76 -23.30 4.51
CA LEU A 391 -3.28 -24.55 5.08
C LEU A 391 -3.91 -24.84 6.44
N ALA A 392 -4.00 -23.83 7.31
CA ALA A 392 -4.65 -23.95 8.62
C ALA A 392 -6.14 -24.28 8.52
N LEU A 393 -6.83 -23.79 7.49
CA LEU A 393 -8.23 -24.12 7.17
C LEU A 393 -8.40 -25.50 6.50
N GLY A 394 -7.31 -26.21 6.19
CA GLY A 394 -7.34 -27.53 5.58
C GLY A 394 -7.32 -27.54 4.04
N HIS A 395 -7.27 -26.38 3.39
CA HIS A 395 -7.18 -26.25 1.93
C HIS A 395 -5.75 -26.40 1.41
N GLN A 396 -5.22 -27.62 1.49
CA GLN A 396 -3.81 -27.94 1.21
C GLN A 396 -3.32 -27.46 -0.17
N GLU A 397 -4.03 -27.79 -1.25
CA GLU A 397 -3.62 -27.42 -2.61
C GLU A 397 -3.64 -25.91 -2.85
N LEU A 398 -4.68 -25.22 -2.35
CA LEU A 398 -4.80 -23.77 -2.47
C LEU A 398 -3.71 -23.07 -1.64
N GLY A 399 -3.47 -23.52 -0.40
CA GLY A 399 -2.42 -22.98 0.45
C GLY A 399 -1.03 -23.14 -0.18
N LEU A 400 -0.69 -24.34 -0.67
CA LEU A 400 0.57 -24.59 -1.36
C LEU A 400 0.71 -23.75 -2.64
N HIS A 401 -0.37 -23.52 -3.38
CA HIS A 401 -0.34 -22.62 -4.54
C HIS A 401 0.05 -21.19 -4.17
N GLN A 402 -0.51 -20.64 -3.08
CA GLN A 402 -0.15 -19.30 -2.61
C GLN A 402 1.27 -19.24 -2.06
N LEU A 403 1.70 -20.24 -1.29
CA LEU A 403 3.09 -20.31 -0.82
C LEU A 403 4.10 -20.44 -1.97
N GLN A 404 3.73 -21.12 -3.06
CA GLN A 404 4.54 -21.18 -4.27
C GLN A 404 4.61 -19.81 -4.98
N ALA A 405 3.53 -19.01 -4.94
CA ALA A 405 3.55 -17.63 -5.41
C ALA A 405 4.47 -16.75 -4.55
N ALA A 406 4.34 -16.84 -3.21
CA ALA A 406 5.23 -16.16 -2.27
C ALA A 406 6.70 -16.50 -2.53
N ARG A 407 7.02 -17.79 -2.71
CA ARG A 407 8.39 -18.25 -3.00
C ARG A 407 8.95 -17.63 -4.27
N ARG A 408 8.17 -17.58 -5.36
CA ARG A 408 8.60 -16.95 -6.63
C ARG A 408 8.88 -15.45 -6.45
N LEU A 409 8.10 -14.77 -5.62
CA LEU A 409 8.31 -13.35 -5.34
C LEU A 409 9.53 -13.12 -4.44
N TYR A 410 9.73 -13.95 -3.41
CA TYR A 410 10.96 -13.94 -2.61
C TYR A 410 12.21 -14.24 -3.46
N GLU A 411 12.11 -15.17 -4.41
CA GLU A 411 13.18 -15.48 -5.35
C GLU A 411 13.49 -14.28 -6.26
N ARG A 412 12.46 -13.64 -6.83
CA ARG A 412 12.60 -12.40 -7.62
C ARG A 412 13.15 -11.23 -6.80
N TRP A 413 12.83 -11.17 -5.51
CA TRP A 413 13.37 -10.17 -4.59
C TRP A 413 14.84 -10.44 -4.24
N GLY A 414 15.31 -11.68 -4.40
CA GLY A 414 16.65 -12.12 -4.06
C GLY A 414 16.79 -12.69 -2.63
N ALA A 415 15.67 -12.87 -1.91
CA ALA A 415 15.61 -13.39 -0.54
C ALA A 415 15.75 -14.93 -0.50
N ARG A 416 16.90 -15.45 -0.94
CA ARG A 416 17.13 -16.88 -1.12
C ARG A 416 17.10 -17.68 0.20
N ALA A 417 17.68 -17.17 1.28
CA ALA A 417 17.62 -17.83 2.58
C ALA A 417 16.16 -17.97 3.08
N LYS A 418 15.31 -16.97 2.78
CA LYS A 418 13.87 -17.05 3.06
C LYS A 418 13.17 -18.08 2.15
N CYS A 419 13.55 -18.20 0.88
CA CYS A 419 13.04 -19.25 -0.01
C CYS A 419 13.39 -20.65 0.50
N ASP A 420 14.62 -20.84 0.98
CA ASP A 420 15.11 -22.09 1.55
C ASP A 420 14.37 -22.44 2.85
N ASP A 421 14.13 -21.44 3.72
CA ASP A 421 13.29 -21.58 4.91
C ASP A 421 11.86 -22.01 4.59
N LEU A 422 11.21 -21.34 3.64
CA LEU A 422 9.84 -21.66 3.23
C LEU A 422 9.75 -23.08 2.65
N THR A 423 10.73 -23.47 1.84
CA THR A 423 10.81 -24.81 1.24
C THR A 423 11.11 -25.89 2.30
N ARG A 424 11.87 -25.56 3.35
CA ARG A 424 12.13 -26.46 4.48
C ARG A 424 10.87 -26.67 5.33
N LYS A 425 10.09 -25.60 5.58
CA LYS A 425 8.81 -25.67 6.30
C LYS A 425 7.75 -26.44 5.50
N HIS A 426 7.76 -26.28 4.17
CA HIS A 426 6.79 -26.92 3.26
C HIS A 426 7.49 -27.74 2.16
N PRO A 427 7.93 -28.97 2.45
CA PRO A 427 8.71 -29.78 1.50
C PRO A 427 8.03 -30.05 0.15
N ARG A 428 6.68 -30.07 0.11
CA ARG A 428 5.88 -30.25 -1.12
C ARG A 428 6.10 -29.14 -2.16
N LEU A 429 6.62 -27.97 -1.76
CA LEU A 429 7.03 -26.93 -2.70
C LEU A 429 8.21 -27.37 -3.59
N ARG A 430 8.99 -28.40 -3.21
CA ARG A 430 10.05 -28.97 -4.06
C ARG A 430 9.49 -29.84 -5.18
N GLU A 431 8.41 -30.56 -4.91
CA GLU A 431 7.81 -31.52 -5.85
C GLU A 431 7.12 -30.80 -7.03
N THR A 432 6.59 -29.60 -6.78
CA THR A 432 5.99 -28.72 -7.80
C THR A 432 7.02 -27.90 -8.59
N ALA A 433 8.30 -27.94 -8.21
CA ALA A 433 9.39 -27.17 -8.86
C ALA A 433 10.09 -27.94 -9.99
N ALA A 434 9.79 -29.23 -10.19
CA ALA A 434 10.32 -29.96 -11.33
C ALA A 434 9.68 -29.43 -12.63
N PRO A 435 10.46 -29.02 -13.65
CA PRO A 435 9.91 -28.86 -14.97
C PRO A 435 9.40 -30.24 -15.39
N ILE A 436 8.09 -30.35 -15.64
CA ILE A 436 7.49 -31.56 -16.20
C ILE A 436 8.36 -31.93 -17.42
N PRO A 437 9.06 -33.08 -17.42
CA PRO A 437 9.77 -33.49 -18.61
C PRO A 437 8.73 -33.66 -19.70
N ARG A 438 8.90 -32.96 -20.83
CA ARG A 438 8.25 -33.33 -22.09
C ARG A 438 8.78 -34.72 -22.46
N ARG A 439 8.24 -35.76 -21.83
CA ARG A 439 8.61 -37.14 -22.11
C ARG A 439 7.76 -37.57 -23.29
N ALA A 440 8.46 -37.84 -24.39
CA ALA A 440 7.91 -38.47 -25.57
C ALA A 440 7.04 -39.67 -25.17
N THR A 441 5.89 -39.76 -25.84
CA THR A 441 4.92 -40.85 -25.79
C THR A 441 5.56 -42.23 -25.77
N PRO A 442 5.09 -43.13 -24.89
CA PRO A 442 4.84 -44.50 -25.27
C PRO A 442 3.35 -44.79 -25.19
N SER A 443 2.83 -45.26 -26.33
CA SER A 443 1.51 -45.84 -26.54
C SER A 443 1.22 -46.98 -25.54
N GLY A 444 0.16 -46.83 -24.73
CA GLY A 444 -0.44 -47.89 -23.91
C GLY A 444 -1.57 -47.35 -23.02
N PRO A 445 -2.71 -48.05 -22.86
CA PRO A 445 -3.96 -47.43 -22.39
C PRO A 445 -4.09 -47.46 -20.86
N THR A 446 -4.12 -46.28 -20.23
CA THR A 446 -4.55 -46.10 -18.84
C THR A 446 -5.47 -44.88 -18.74
N GLY A 447 -6.77 -45.13 -18.78
CA GLY A 447 -7.84 -44.13 -18.90
C GLY A 447 -8.21 -43.38 -17.61
N ALA A 448 -7.27 -43.06 -16.72
CA ALA A 448 -7.56 -42.35 -15.47
C ALA A 448 -6.74 -41.06 -15.24
N SER A 449 -5.56 -40.91 -15.86
CA SER A 449 -4.70 -39.72 -15.64
C SER A 449 -4.96 -38.58 -16.62
N SER A 450 -5.67 -38.83 -17.73
CA SER A 450 -5.99 -37.80 -18.73
C SER A 450 -7.04 -36.79 -18.26
N GLN A 451 -7.95 -37.19 -17.36
CA GLN A 451 -9.08 -36.35 -16.93
C GLN A 451 -8.68 -35.26 -15.92
N ALA A 452 -7.70 -35.54 -15.05
CA ALA A 452 -7.21 -34.56 -14.06
C ALA A 452 -6.33 -33.47 -14.71
N LEU A 453 -5.61 -33.79 -15.79
CA LEU A 453 -4.78 -32.84 -16.53
C LEU A 453 -5.61 -31.90 -17.42
N ASP A 454 -6.75 -32.37 -17.94
CA ASP A 454 -7.76 -31.52 -18.60
C ASP A 454 -8.40 -30.55 -17.59
N LEU A 455 -8.75 -31.03 -16.39
CA LEU A 455 -9.36 -30.19 -15.34
C LEU A 455 -8.46 -29.03 -14.89
N ILE A 456 -7.15 -29.26 -14.72
CA ILE A 456 -6.18 -28.22 -14.34
C ILE A 456 -6.00 -27.18 -15.45
N SER A 457 -6.03 -27.62 -16.71
CA SER A 457 -5.89 -26.72 -17.87
C SER A 457 -7.13 -25.85 -18.05
N VAL A 458 -8.32 -26.42 -17.80
CA VAL A 458 -9.62 -25.74 -17.84
C VAL A 458 -9.79 -24.76 -16.68
N VAL A 459 -9.36 -25.12 -15.46
CA VAL A 459 -9.39 -24.20 -14.30
C VAL A 459 -8.40 -23.05 -14.45
N LYS A 460 -7.20 -23.29 -15.01
CA LYS A 460 -6.23 -22.21 -15.32
C LYS A 460 -6.74 -21.26 -16.41
N ALA A 461 -7.36 -21.80 -17.46
CA ALA A 461 -8.00 -20.99 -18.49
C ALA A 461 -9.17 -20.17 -17.90
N SER A 462 -9.97 -20.77 -17.00
CA SER A 462 -11.05 -20.08 -16.28
C SER A 462 -10.54 -18.99 -15.33
N GLN A 463 -9.41 -19.19 -14.65
CA GLN A 463 -8.77 -18.16 -13.80
C GLN A 463 -8.20 -16.99 -14.61
N ALA A 464 -7.67 -17.24 -15.81
CA ALA A 464 -7.23 -16.18 -16.72
C ALA A 464 -8.40 -15.36 -17.31
N VAL A 465 -9.62 -15.91 -17.25
CA VAL A 465 -10.86 -15.20 -17.61
C VAL A 465 -11.39 -14.40 -16.42
N ALA A 466 -11.22 -14.89 -15.18
CA ALA A 466 -11.58 -14.18 -13.95
C ALA A 466 -10.76 -12.89 -13.68
N SER A 467 -9.67 -12.64 -14.42
CA SER A 467 -8.94 -11.36 -14.41
C SER A 467 -9.51 -10.31 -15.37
N GLU A 468 -10.55 -10.63 -16.14
CA GLU A 468 -11.19 -9.68 -17.05
C GLU A 468 -12.24 -8.85 -16.28
N ILE A 469 -12.00 -7.54 -16.20
CA ILE A 469 -12.83 -6.62 -15.41
C ILE A 469 -14.13 -6.26 -16.16
N VAL A 470 -14.10 -6.29 -17.50
CA VAL A 470 -15.25 -5.90 -18.34
C VAL A 470 -16.24 -7.05 -18.50
N LEU A 471 -17.43 -6.91 -17.92
CA LEU A 471 -18.49 -7.94 -17.89
C LEU A 471 -18.79 -8.51 -19.28
N GLY A 472 -18.91 -7.68 -20.32
CA GLY A 472 -19.21 -8.15 -21.67
C GLY A 472 -18.17 -9.13 -22.24
N ARG A 473 -16.88 -8.85 -22.02
CA ARG A 473 -15.78 -9.71 -22.49
C ARG A 473 -15.64 -10.97 -21.63
N LEU A 474 -15.94 -10.85 -20.34
CA LEU A 474 -15.99 -11.95 -19.40
C LEU A 474 -17.02 -12.99 -19.86
N LEU A 475 -18.25 -12.54 -20.12
CA LEU A 475 -19.36 -13.40 -20.55
C LEU A 475 -19.07 -14.12 -21.87
N GLU A 476 -18.48 -13.42 -22.84
CA GLU A 476 -18.12 -14.01 -24.14
C GLU A 476 -17.12 -15.18 -23.99
N LYS A 477 -16.04 -14.95 -23.23
CA LYS A 477 -15.00 -15.96 -22.99
C LYS A 477 -15.52 -17.13 -22.17
N MET A 478 -16.32 -16.87 -21.13
CA MET A 478 -16.90 -17.92 -20.28
C MET A 478 -17.85 -18.82 -21.04
N MET A 479 -18.74 -18.24 -21.85
CA MET A 479 -19.69 -19.00 -22.68
C MET A 479 -18.96 -19.98 -23.60
N ARG A 480 -17.88 -19.54 -24.25
CA ARG A 480 -17.10 -20.40 -25.14
C ARG A 480 -16.49 -21.58 -24.40
N ILE A 481 -15.82 -21.31 -23.27
CA ILE A 481 -15.17 -22.34 -22.45
C ILE A 481 -16.19 -23.36 -21.96
N ILE A 482 -17.36 -22.91 -21.48
CA ILE A 482 -18.38 -23.80 -20.91
C ILE A 482 -19.04 -24.65 -21.98
N ILE A 483 -19.37 -24.09 -23.14
CA ILE A 483 -19.96 -24.85 -24.25
C ILE A 483 -18.98 -25.92 -24.76
N GLU A 484 -17.70 -25.56 -24.92
CA GLU A 484 -16.65 -26.49 -25.34
C GLU A 484 -16.45 -27.64 -24.33
N ASN A 485 -16.36 -27.32 -23.03
CA ASN A 485 -16.13 -28.30 -21.99
C ASN A 485 -17.36 -29.19 -21.71
N ALA A 486 -18.56 -28.65 -21.88
CA ALA A 486 -19.78 -29.44 -21.82
C ALA A 486 -19.93 -30.39 -23.01
N GLY A 487 -19.22 -30.12 -24.11
CA GLY A 487 -19.45 -30.75 -25.41
C GLY A 487 -20.84 -30.40 -25.95
N ALA A 488 -21.35 -29.21 -25.64
CA ALA A 488 -22.66 -28.75 -26.09
C ALA A 488 -22.58 -28.19 -27.52
N THR A 489 -23.69 -28.27 -28.26
CA THR A 489 -23.78 -27.63 -29.59
C THR A 489 -24.22 -26.17 -29.52
N GLY A 490 -24.82 -25.77 -28.41
CA GLY A 490 -25.22 -24.40 -28.14
C GLY A 490 -25.59 -24.22 -26.67
N GLY A 491 -25.60 -22.97 -26.23
CA GLY A 491 -26.00 -22.63 -24.87
C GLY A 491 -26.40 -21.16 -24.73
N ALA A 492 -27.00 -20.86 -23.58
CA ALA A 492 -27.41 -19.54 -23.18
C ALA A 492 -27.13 -19.31 -21.69
N LEU A 493 -26.81 -18.07 -21.35
CA LEU A 493 -26.64 -17.60 -19.97
C LEU A 493 -27.73 -16.60 -19.66
N LEU A 494 -28.43 -16.83 -18.56
CA LEU A 494 -29.37 -15.88 -17.99
C LEU A 494 -28.82 -15.35 -16.67
N LEU A 495 -28.92 -14.03 -16.49
CA LEU A 495 -28.63 -13.38 -15.21
C LEU A 495 -29.94 -13.15 -14.47
N VAL A 496 -29.93 -13.47 -13.18
CA VAL A 496 -31.10 -13.33 -12.31
C VAL A 496 -30.97 -12.06 -11.50
N ARG A 497 -31.98 -11.18 -11.57
CA ARG A 497 -32.10 -9.97 -10.76
C ARG A 497 -33.54 -9.87 -10.25
N ASP A 498 -33.72 -9.68 -8.95
CA ASP A 498 -35.05 -9.55 -8.32
C ASP A 498 -36.06 -10.65 -8.71
N GLU A 499 -35.59 -11.90 -8.76
CA GLU A 499 -36.34 -13.10 -9.20
C GLU A 499 -36.70 -13.19 -10.70
N ASP A 500 -36.34 -12.18 -11.50
CA ASP A 500 -36.50 -12.18 -12.95
C ASP A 500 -35.21 -12.62 -13.66
N ALA A 501 -35.34 -13.49 -14.66
CA ALA A 501 -34.23 -13.97 -15.48
C ALA A 501 -34.16 -13.18 -16.79
N SER A 502 -33.02 -12.53 -17.02
CA SER A 502 -32.73 -11.77 -18.23
C SER A 502 -31.65 -12.47 -19.06
N LEU A 503 -31.76 -12.39 -20.39
CA LEU A 503 -30.78 -12.99 -21.28
C LEU A 503 -29.49 -12.17 -21.30
N ALA A 504 -28.37 -12.79 -20.97
CA ALA A 504 -27.07 -12.13 -20.90
C ALA A 504 -26.11 -12.56 -22.01
N ALA A 505 -26.17 -13.82 -22.43
CA ALA A 505 -25.40 -14.28 -23.59
C ALA A 505 -26.03 -15.51 -24.24
N VAL A 506 -25.86 -15.65 -25.56
CA VAL A 506 -26.22 -16.85 -26.34
C VAL A 506 -25.06 -17.18 -27.26
N GLY A 507 -24.74 -18.47 -27.41
CA GLY A 507 -23.67 -18.83 -28.31
C GLY A 507 -23.55 -20.31 -28.62
N THR A 508 -22.59 -20.58 -29.49
CA THR A 508 -22.06 -21.88 -29.87
C THR A 508 -20.57 -21.90 -29.55
N THR A 509 -19.86 -22.99 -29.90
CA THR A 509 -18.40 -23.04 -29.74
C THR A 509 -17.65 -22.03 -30.61
N THR A 510 -18.28 -21.53 -31.69
CA THR A 510 -17.62 -20.62 -32.66
C THR A 510 -18.07 -19.17 -32.55
N GLU A 511 -19.33 -18.92 -32.19
CA GLU A 511 -19.90 -17.57 -32.14
C GLU A 511 -20.67 -17.36 -30.84
N VAL A 512 -20.41 -16.26 -30.14
CA VAL A 512 -21.09 -15.85 -28.91
C VAL A 512 -21.57 -14.41 -29.07
N SER A 513 -22.85 -14.17 -28.77
CA SER A 513 -23.46 -12.84 -28.70
C SER A 513 -23.78 -12.52 -27.25
N VAL A 514 -23.35 -11.34 -26.79
CA VAL A 514 -23.57 -10.84 -25.42
C VAL A 514 -24.61 -9.73 -25.47
N PHE A 515 -25.49 -9.71 -24.48
CA PHE A 515 -26.60 -8.76 -24.37
C PHE A 515 -26.45 -7.93 -23.08
N ASP A 516 -26.75 -6.66 -23.16
CA ASP A 516 -26.65 -5.66 -22.07
C ASP A 516 -27.94 -5.53 -21.25
N GLY A 517 -28.76 -6.59 -21.19
CA GLY A 517 -30.05 -6.57 -20.48
C GLY A 517 -31.19 -5.87 -21.26
N SER A 518 -30.99 -5.59 -22.56
CA SER A 518 -32.03 -5.11 -23.46
C SER A 518 -33.15 -6.15 -23.69
N SER A 519 -34.32 -5.67 -24.14
CA SER A 519 -35.67 -6.29 -24.16
C SER A 519 -35.84 -7.56 -25.02
N VAL A 520 -34.89 -8.49 -24.99
CA VAL A 520 -34.92 -9.75 -25.70
C VAL A 520 -35.60 -10.79 -24.82
N ASP A 521 -36.72 -11.34 -25.30
CA ASP A 521 -37.45 -12.41 -24.62
C ASP A 521 -36.57 -13.68 -24.51
N PRO A 522 -36.16 -14.09 -23.28
CA PRO A 522 -35.32 -15.27 -23.08
C PRO A 522 -35.99 -16.56 -23.59
N GLY A 523 -37.33 -16.61 -23.64
CA GLY A 523 -38.09 -17.75 -24.16
C GLY A 523 -37.85 -18.05 -25.65
N GLN A 524 -37.23 -17.12 -26.38
CA GLN A 524 -36.77 -17.38 -27.74
C GLN A 524 -35.51 -18.24 -27.82
N TYR A 525 -34.72 -18.34 -26.75
CA TYR A 525 -33.41 -19.00 -26.74
C TYR A 525 -33.30 -20.10 -25.71
N THR A 526 -34.19 -20.15 -24.72
CA THR A 526 -34.20 -21.17 -23.68
C THR A 526 -35.61 -21.63 -23.32
N PRO A 527 -35.75 -22.87 -22.81
CA PRO A 527 -37.00 -23.36 -22.27
C PRO A 527 -37.23 -22.79 -20.85
N MET A 528 -38.06 -21.75 -20.77
CA MET A 528 -38.33 -21.06 -19.50
C MET A 528 -38.93 -21.98 -18.43
N SER A 529 -39.63 -23.04 -18.83
CA SER A 529 -40.14 -24.03 -17.88
C SER A 529 -39.02 -24.75 -17.11
N LEU A 530 -37.88 -25.03 -17.76
CA LEU A 530 -36.70 -25.64 -17.14
C LEU A 530 -35.88 -24.60 -16.36
N VAL A 531 -35.72 -23.39 -16.91
CA VAL A 531 -35.01 -22.31 -16.23
C VAL A 531 -35.68 -22.00 -14.89
N ASN A 532 -36.99 -21.80 -14.87
CA ASN A 532 -37.74 -21.50 -13.65
C ASN A 532 -37.71 -22.65 -12.62
N LEU A 533 -37.67 -23.90 -13.09
CA LEU A 533 -37.51 -25.05 -12.21
C LEU A 533 -36.13 -25.03 -11.51
N VAL A 534 -35.07 -24.75 -12.26
CA VAL A 534 -33.71 -24.64 -11.72
C VAL A 534 -33.56 -23.44 -10.81
N MET A 535 -34.17 -22.29 -11.14
CA MET A 535 -34.18 -21.11 -10.25
C MET A 535 -34.82 -21.43 -8.90
N ARG A 536 -35.97 -22.12 -8.90
CA ARG A 536 -36.72 -22.47 -7.69
C ARG A 536 -36.02 -23.54 -6.85
N THR A 537 -35.48 -24.57 -7.51
CA THR A 537 -34.87 -25.72 -6.82
C THR A 537 -33.40 -25.53 -6.48
N ARG A 538 -32.72 -24.62 -7.18
CA ARG A 538 -31.26 -24.42 -7.15
C ARG A 538 -30.48 -25.71 -7.38
N GLN A 539 -31.07 -26.64 -8.13
CA GLN A 539 -30.47 -27.93 -8.47
C GLN A 539 -30.33 -28.05 -10.00
N SER A 540 -29.22 -28.63 -10.44
CA SER A 540 -28.99 -28.89 -11.86
C SER A 540 -29.97 -29.93 -12.40
N VAL A 541 -30.49 -29.69 -13.60
CA VAL A 541 -31.39 -30.61 -14.31
C VAL A 541 -30.69 -31.14 -15.55
N VAL A 542 -30.65 -32.46 -15.69
CA VAL A 542 -30.03 -33.16 -16.83
C VAL A 542 -31.10 -34.01 -17.49
N ILE A 543 -31.36 -33.77 -18.77
CA ILE A 543 -32.25 -34.59 -19.59
C ILE A 543 -31.40 -35.31 -20.62
N ASN A 544 -31.26 -36.62 -20.46
CA ASN A 544 -30.42 -37.44 -21.33
C ASN A 544 -31.05 -37.63 -22.71
N ASP A 545 -32.37 -37.83 -22.78
CA ASP A 545 -33.15 -37.95 -24.01
C ASP A 545 -34.43 -37.10 -23.93
N ALA A 546 -34.39 -35.91 -24.51
CA ALA A 546 -35.52 -34.99 -24.51
C ALA A 546 -36.65 -35.43 -25.46
N SER A 547 -36.45 -36.46 -26.30
CA SER A 547 -37.52 -37.03 -27.13
C SER A 547 -38.45 -37.98 -26.38
N GLN A 548 -37.99 -38.52 -25.24
CA GLN A 548 -38.76 -39.46 -24.41
C GLN A 548 -39.30 -38.82 -23.12
N ASP A 549 -38.80 -37.64 -22.73
CA ASP A 549 -39.24 -36.95 -21.52
C ASP A 549 -40.47 -36.06 -21.77
N MET A 550 -41.64 -36.56 -21.38
CA MET A 550 -42.92 -35.87 -21.56
C MET A 550 -43.18 -34.74 -20.56
N ALA A 551 -42.33 -34.55 -19.55
CA ALA A 551 -42.57 -33.56 -18.49
C ALA A 551 -42.46 -32.10 -18.99
N PHE A 552 -41.67 -31.85 -20.04
CA PHE A 552 -41.40 -30.51 -20.58
C PHE A 552 -41.85 -30.33 -22.04
N ALA A 553 -42.55 -31.30 -22.62
CA ALA A 553 -42.95 -31.32 -24.03
C ALA A 553 -43.90 -30.18 -24.46
N LYS A 554 -44.47 -29.43 -23.50
CA LYS A 554 -45.35 -28.27 -23.76
C LYS A 554 -44.61 -26.94 -23.87
N ASP A 555 -43.30 -26.92 -23.64
CA ASP A 555 -42.49 -25.71 -23.73
C ASP A 555 -42.30 -25.28 -25.20
N PRO A 556 -42.63 -24.02 -25.58
CA PRO A 556 -42.54 -23.55 -26.96
C PRO A 556 -41.14 -23.65 -27.57
N TYR A 557 -40.08 -23.45 -26.76
CA TYR A 557 -38.71 -23.55 -27.24
C TYR A 557 -38.36 -25.00 -27.57
N LEU A 558 -38.68 -25.95 -26.69
CA LEU A 558 -38.39 -27.37 -26.91
C LEU A 558 -39.15 -27.94 -28.12
N ALA A 559 -40.39 -27.50 -28.34
CA ALA A 559 -41.19 -27.89 -29.51
C ALA A 559 -40.55 -27.44 -30.83
N ARG A 560 -39.88 -26.28 -30.85
CA ARG A 560 -39.25 -25.71 -32.05
C ARG A 560 -37.80 -26.18 -32.25
N ALA A 561 -37.00 -26.18 -31.19
CA ALA A 561 -35.56 -26.45 -31.26
C ALA A 561 -35.21 -27.95 -31.23
N GLN A 562 -36.10 -28.78 -30.67
CA GLN A 562 -35.97 -30.25 -30.57
C GLN A 562 -34.55 -30.74 -30.23
N PRO A 563 -33.92 -30.25 -29.14
CA PRO A 563 -32.63 -30.76 -28.70
C PRO A 563 -32.76 -32.24 -28.28
N LYS A 564 -31.67 -33.01 -28.36
CA LYS A 564 -31.67 -34.43 -27.95
C LYS A 564 -31.27 -34.63 -26.50
N SER A 565 -30.30 -33.86 -26.00
CA SER A 565 -29.97 -33.82 -24.58
C SER A 565 -29.87 -32.38 -24.09
N ILE A 566 -30.26 -32.16 -22.84
CA ILE A 566 -30.34 -30.83 -22.23
C ILE A 566 -29.64 -30.84 -20.87
N LEU A 567 -28.97 -29.74 -20.55
CA LEU A 567 -28.38 -29.48 -19.25
C LEU A 567 -28.71 -28.06 -18.81
N CYS A 568 -29.25 -27.92 -17.60
CA CYS A 568 -29.53 -26.63 -16.98
C CYS A 568 -28.86 -26.59 -15.60
N ILE A 569 -27.98 -25.62 -15.35
CA ILE A 569 -27.17 -25.51 -14.13
C ILE A 569 -27.38 -24.13 -13.47
N PRO A 570 -27.64 -24.07 -12.17
CA PRO A 570 -27.72 -22.81 -11.44
C PRO A 570 -26.32 -22.23 -11.16
N LEU A 571 -26.18 -20.91 -11.28
CA LEU A 571 -25.00 -20.17 -10.86
C LEU A 571 -25.22 -19.63 -9.46
N VAL A 572 -24.66 -20.31 -8.47
CA VAL A 572 -24.85 -19.97 -7.06
C VAL A 572 -23.53 -19.50 -6.45
N HIS A 573 -23.57 -18.37 -5.76
CA HIS A 573 -22.49 -17.93 -4.87
C HIS A 573 -23.08 -17.69 -3.48
N GLY A 574 -22.55 -18.37 -2.46
CA GLY A 574 -23.15 -18.38 -1.12
C GLY A 574 -24.59 -18.89 -1.14
N GLU A 575 -25.53 -18.05 -0.68
CA GLU A 575 -26.98 -18.33 -0.72
C GLU A 575 -27.71 -17.67 -1.92
N SER A 576 -27.00 -16.90 -2.74
CA SER A 576 -27.55 -16.10 -3.84
C SER A 576 -27.47 -16.82 -5.19
N LEU A 577 -28.55 -16.75 -5.96
CA LEU A 577 -28.61 -17.25 -7.34
C LEU A 577 -28.28 -16.08 -8.28
N VAL A 578 -27.07 -16.10 -8.84
CA VAL A 578 -26.55 -15.05 -9.74
C VAL A 578 -27.08 -15.23 -11.17
N GLY A 579 -27.37 -16.48 -11.57
CA GLY A 579 -27.77 -16.77 -12.95
C GLY A 579 -28.08 -18.26 -13.20
N VAL A 580 -28.37 -18.59 -14.46
CA VAL A 580 -28.64 -19.95 -14.92
C VAL A 580 -27.95 -20.18 -16.26
N PHE A 581 -27.20 -21.28 -16.37
CA PHE A 581 -26.70 -21.79 -17.64
C PHE A 581 -27.67 -22.81 -18.23
N TYR A 582 -28.03 -22.59 -19.48
CA TYR A 582 -28.73 -23.54 -20.33
C TYR A 582 -27.80 -24.05 -21.42
N MET A 583 -27.74 -25.37 -21.62
CA MET A 583 -26.93 -26.03 -22.63
C MET A 583 -27.72 -27.12 -23.33
N GLU A 584 -27.53 -27.25 -24.64
CA GLU A 584 -28.19 -28.26 -25.46
C GLU A 584 -27.22 -28.98 -26.40
N HIS A 585 -27.51 -30.25 -26.66
CA HIS A 585 -26.88 -31.02 -27.72
C HIS A 585 -27.93 -31.53 -28.70
N ARG A 586 -27.77 -31.21 -30.00
CA ARG A 586 -28.77 -31.54 -31.02
C ARG A 586 -28.66 -32.94 -31.64
N MET A 587 -27.46 -33.53 -31.63
CA MET A 587 -27.20 -34.81 -32.33
C MET A 587 -27.06 -36.04 -31.43
N ALA A 588 -26.60 -35.87 -30.18
CA ALA A 588 -26.31 -36.96 -29.25
C ALA A 588 -27.30 -37.02 -28.08
N VAL A 589 -27.67 -38.24 -27.70
CA VAL A 589 -28.39 -38.55 -26.45
C VAL A 589 -27.35 -38.77 -25.35
N GLY A 590 -27.61 -38.29 -24.13
CA GLY A 590 -26.71 -38.48 -23.00
C GLY A 590 -25.35 -37.79 -23.15
N ALA A 591 -25.29 -36.65 -23.85
CA ALA A 591 -24.03 -35.94 -24.10
C ALA A 591 -23.38 -35.37 -22.81
N PHE A 592 -24.19 -35.19 -21.76
CA PHE A 592 -23.78 -34.63 -20.48
C PHE A 592 -23.54 -35.76 -19.46
N THR A 593 -22.33 -36.32 -19.47
CA THR A 593 -21.95 -37.41 -18.56
C THR A 593 -21.71 -36.90 -17.13
N PRO A 594 -21.83 -37.76 -16.09
CA PRO A 594 -21.55 -37.37 -14.70
C PRO A 594 -20.19 -36.71 -14.50
N THR A 595 -19.15 -37.21 -15.18
CA THR A 595 -17.79 -36.63 -15.14
C THR A 595 -17.76 -35.21 -15.69
N ARG A 596 -18.50 -34.91 -16.77
CA ARG A 596 -18.60 -33.53 -17.30
C ARG A 596 -19.38 -32.61 -16.37
N LEU A 597 -20.39 -33.14 -15.68
CA LEU A 597 -21.17 -32.36 -14.71
C LEU A 597 -20.33 -31.89 -13.51
N GLU A 598 -19.38 -32.71 -13.04
CA GLU A 598 -18.44 -32.29 -11.98
C GLU A 598 -17.57 -31.10 -12.42
N VAL A 599 -17.02 -31.16 -13.65
CA VAL A 599 -16.23 -30.05 -14.21
C VAL A 599 -17.08 -28.79 -14.39
N LEU A 600 -18.29 -28.95 -14.92
CA LEU A 600 -19.22 -27.83 -15.15
C LEU A 600 -19.70 -27.21 -13.84
N GLY A 601 -19.85 -27.99 -12.76
CA GLY A 601 -20.19 -27.49 -11.43
C GLY A 601 -19.08 -26.62 -10.80
N LEU A 602 -17.81 -26.99 -11.05
CA LEU A 602 -16.66 -26.17 -10.62
C LEU A 602 -16.58 -24.87 -11.43
N LEU A 603 -16.78 -24.95 -12.75
CA LEU A 603 -16.80 -23.79 -13.63
C LEU A 603 -17.97 -22.85 -13.32
N SER A 604 -19.17 -23.37 -13.04
CA SER A 604 -20.33 -22.55 -12.68
C SER A 604 -20.08 -21.75 -11.40
N THR A 605 -19.39 -22.34 -10.42
CA THR A 605 -19.05 -21.64 -9.16
C THR A 605 -18.11 -20.47 -9.43
N GLN A 606 -17.08 -20.67 -10.26
CA GLN A 606 -16.13 -19.60 -10.64
C GLN A 606 -16.77 -18.50 -11.49
N VAL A 607 -17.71 -18.87 -12.36
CA VAL A 607 -18.48 -17.92 -13.15
C VAL A 607 -19.39 -17.06 -12.28
N ALA A 608 -20.06 -17.67 -11.30
CA ALA A 608 -20.89 -16.93 -10.34
C ALA A 608 -20.07 -15.88 -9.59
N ILE A 609 -18.89 -16.26 -9.07
CA ILE A 609 -17.96 -15.36 -8.38
C ILE A 609 -17.52 -14.20 -9.30
N SER A 610 -17.15 -14.51 -10.53
CA SER A 610 -16.60 -13.50 -11.44
C SER A 610 -17.67 -12.50 -11.90
N ILE A 611 -18.91 -12.96 -12.13
CA ILE A 611 -20.04 -12.08 -12.46
C ILE A 611 -20.35 -11.15 -11.29
N GLU A 612 -20.35 -11.68 -10.05
CA GLU A 612 -20.58 -10.88 -8.85
C GLU A 612 -19.47 -9.84 -8.63
N ASN A 613 -18.21 -10.24 -8.83
CA ASN A 613 -17.08 -9.32 -8.76
C ASN A 613 -17.21 -8.18 -9.79
N SER A 614 -17.48 -8.49 -11.06
CA SER A 614 -17.68 -7.46 -12.10
C SER A 614 -18.85 -6.53 -11.76
N GLN A 615 -19.96 -7.05 -11.24
CA GLN A 615 -21.10 -6.24 -10.81
C GLN A 615 -20.76 -5.34 -9.61
N LEU A 616 -19.98 -5.84 -8.64
CA LEU A 616 -19.50 -5.05 -7.51
C LEU A 616 -18.51 -3.96 -7.95
N TYR A 617 -17.66 -4.24 -8.94
CA TYR A 617 -16.75 -3.24 -9.51
C TYR A 617 -17.50 -2.14 -10.27
N GLU A 618 -18.50 -2.48 -11.09
CA GLU A 618 -19.35 -1.51 -11.77
C GLU A 618 -20.09 -0.61 -10.76
N GLN A 619 -20.63 -1.19 -9.68
CA GLN A 619 -21.27 -0.43 -8.60
C GLN A 619 -20.28 0.48 -7.86
N LEU A 620 -19.05 0.01 -7.64
CA LEU A 620 -18.00 0.79 -6.98
C LEU A 620 -17.54 1.97 -7.84
N GLU A 621 -17.40 1.77 -9.15
CA GLU A 621 -17.04 2.83 -10.10
C GLU A 621 -18.16 3.88 -10.19
N GLU A 622 -19.42 3.46 -10.27
CA GLU A 622 -20.59 4.35 -10.23
C GLU A 622 -20.66 5.14 -8.91
N TYR A 623 -20.37 4.49 -7.78
CA TYR A 623 -20.30 5.13 -6.48
C TYR A 623 -19.14 6.12 -6.37
N SER A 624 -17.96 5.78 -6.91
CA SER A 624 -16.79 6.66 -6.98
C SER A 624 -17.09 7.92 -7.78
N HIS A 625 -17.65 7.78 -8.98
CA HIS A 625 -18.05 8.92 -9.81
C HIS A 625 -19.11 9.80 -9.12
N THR A 626 -20.06 9.19 -8.44
CA THR A 626 -21.08 9.93 -7.68
C THR A 626 -20.47 10.68 -6.48
N LEU A 627 -19.48 10.09 -5.82
CA LEU A 627 -18.74 10.72 -4.73
C LEU A 627 -17.86 11.88 -5.23
N GLU A 628 -17.13 11.68 -6.33
CA GLU A 628 -16.31 12.72 -6.97
C GLU A 628 -17.18 13.93 -7.34
N ALA A 629 -18.33 13.71 -7.98
CA ALA A 629 -19.26 14.78 -8.31
C ALA A 629 -19.80 15.51 -7.05
N LYS A 630 -20.05 14.77 -5.96
CA LYS A 630 -20.47 15.38 -4.68
C LYS A 630 -19.34 16.16 -4.01
N VAL A 631 -18.10 15.67 -4.05
CA VAL A 631 -16.93 16.36 -3.49
C VAL A 631 -16.64 17.62 -4.28
N GLU A 632 -16.71 17.58 -5.61
CA GLU A 632 -16.53 18.75 -6.46
C GLU A 632 -17.60 19.81 -6.19
N ALA A 633 -18.88 19.41 -6.12
CA ALA A 633 -19.97 20.31 -5.75
C ALA A 633 -19.79 20.92 -4.36
N ARG A 634 -19.34 20.13 -3.36
CA ARG A 634 -19.09 20.62 -2.00
C ARG A 634 -17.90 21.57 -1.95
N THR A 635 -16.87 21.30 -2.74
CA THR A 635 -15.67 22.15 -2.84
C THR A 635 -16.01 23.49 -3.46
N GLN A 636 -16.82 23.52 -4.53
CA GLN A 636 -17.32 24.76 -5.12
C GLN A 636 -18.17 25.57 -4.14
N GLU A 637 -19.09 24.93 -3.39
CA GLU A 637 -19.88 25.63 -2.36
C GLU A 637 -19.00 26.21 -1.24
N LEU A 638 -17.97 25.49 -0.81
CA LEU A 638 -17.01 25.97 0.19
C LEU A 638 -16.17 27.13 -0.36
N GLN A 639 -15.76 27.08 -1.62
CA GLN A 639 -15.04 28.16 -2.29
C GLN A 639 -15.88 29.45 -2.32
N GLU A 640 -17.16 29.35 -2.69
CA GLU A 640 -18.07 30.49 -2.70
C GLU A 640 -18.29 31.07 -1.29
N LYS A 641 -18.44 30.21 -0.28
CA LYS A 641 -18.58 30.65 1.12
C LYS A 641 -17.31 31.33 1.63
N ASN A 642 -16.13 30.79 1.30
CA ASN A 642 -14.84 31.40 1.65
C ASN A 642 -14.65 32.76 0.99
N LEU A 643 -15.02 32.91 -0.29
CA LEU A 643 -15.02 34.21 -0.97
C LEU A 643 -15.92 35.23 -0.27
N ARG A 644 -17.17 34.84 0.07
CA ARG A 644 -18.10 35.72 0.80
C ARG A 644 -17.62 36.10 2.20
N LEU A 645 -16.97 35.17 2.91
CA LEU A 645 -16.38 35.43 4.22
C LEU A 645 -15.18 36.38 4.10
N GLY A 646 -14.32 36.20 3.09
CA GLY A 646 -13.21 37.10 2.78
C GLY A 646 -13.67 38.53 2.50
N ASP A 647 -14.68 38.70 1.65
CA ASP A 647 -15.29 40.01 1.38
C ASP A 647 -15.87 40.66 2.64
N SER A 648 -16.53 39.87 3.50
CA SER A 648 -17.11 40.36 4.74
C SER A 648 -16.03 40.80 5.74
N LEU A 649 -14.92 40.07 5.84
CA LEU A 649 -13.78 40.41 6.68
C LEU A 649 -13.07 41.69 6.20
N GLN A 650 -12.89 41.87 4.89
CA GLN A 650 -12.33 43.11 4.34
C GLN A 650 -13.21 44.33 4.68
N ARG A 651 -14.55 44.20 4.58
CA ARG A 651 -15.47 45.28 4.96
C ARG A 651 -15.36 45.64 6.44
N ILE A 652 -15.28 44.64 7.33
CA ILE A 652 -15.13 44.87 8.77
C ILE A 652 -13.80 45.57 9.07
N LYS A 653 -12.70 45.14 8.43
CA LYS A 653 -11.38 45.72 8.62
C LYS A 653 -11.32 47.18 8.16
N ALA A 654 -11.88 47.48 6.98
CA ALA A 654 -11.99 48.85 6.49
C ALA A 654 -12.82 49.74 7.43
N MET A 655 -13.90 49.20 8.01
CA MET A 655 -14.74 49.93 8.96
C MET A 655 -13.99 50.21 10.29
N GLN A 656 -13.21 49.25 10.79
CA GLN A 656 -12.36 49.43 11.97
C GLN A 656 -11.28 50.50 11.75
N GLU A 657 -10.60 50.48 10.61
CA GLU A 657 -9.59 51.49 10.26
C GLU A 657 -10.20 52.90 10.21
N GLN A 658 -11.43 53.02 9.70
CA GLN A 658 -12.17 54.29 9.67
C GLN A 658 -12.53 54.79 11.08
N ILE A 659 -12.95 53.89 11.98
CA ILE A 659 -13.28 54.23 13.37
C ILE A 659 -12.01 54.70 14.11
N ILE A 660 -10.89 53.98 13.96
CA ILE A 660 -9.61 54.36 14.58
C ILE A 660 -9.12 55.72 14.06
N ALA A 661 -9.31 56.01 12.78
CA ALA A 661 -8.97 57.32 12.20
C ALA A 661 -9.86 58.44 12.78
N GLN A 662 -11.16 58.19 12.95
CA GLN A 662 -12.08 59.14 13.58
C GLN A 662 -11.74 59.39 15.06
N GLU A 663 -11.41 58.35 15.83
CA GLU A 663 -11.01 58.49 17.23
C GLU A 663 -9.71 59.28 17.37
N LYS A 664 -8.71 59.05 16.50
CA LYS A 664 -7.47 59.83 16.48
C LYS A 664 -7.72 61.30 16.13
N LEU A 665 -8.60 61.58 15.17
CA LEU A 665 -8.97 62.96 14.80
C LEU A 665 -9.72 63.67 15.92
N ALA A 666 -10.63 62.98 16.62
CA ALA A 666 -11.34 63.52 17.78
C ALA A 666 -10.37 63.79 18.97
N SER A 667 -9.43 62.88 19.21
CA SER A 667 -8.37 63.03 20.20
C SER A 667 -7.47 64.24 19.91
N LEU A 668 -7.05 64.43 18.65
CA LEU A 668 -6.26 65.59 18.22
C LEU A 668 -7.05 66.90 18.34
N GLY A 669 -8.35 66.89 18.00
CA GLY A 669 -9.22 68.05 18.16
C GLY A 669 -9.38 68.52 19.62
N SER A 670 -9.40 67.59 20.58
CA SER A 670 -9.47 67.94 22.02
C SER A 670 -8.17 68.55 22.56
N VAL A 671 -7.01 68.27 21.93
CA VAL A 671 -5.71 68.81 22.36
C VAL A 671 -5.47 70.20 21.77
N THR A 672 -6.00 70.49 20.58
CA THR A 672 -5.89 71.82 19.95
C THR A 672 -6.87 72.87 20.48
N ALA A 673 -7.94 72.46 21.18
CA ALA A 673 -8.87 73.39 21.83
C ALA A 673 -8.45 73.81 23.26
N GLY A 674 -7.31 73.30 23.75
CA GLY A 674 -6.78 73.56 25.10
C GLY A 674 -5.51 74.43 25.14
N VAL A 675 -5.11 75.05 24.03
CA VAL A 675 -4.06 76.09 23.93
C VAL A 675 -4.74 77.37 23.47
#